data_AF-A0A8H7IBK3-F1
#
_entry.id   AF-A0A8H7IBK3-F1
#
_cell.length_a   1.000
_cell.length_b   1.000
_cell.length_c   1.000
_cell.angle_alpha   90.00
_cell.angle_beta   90.00
_cell.angle_gamma   90.00
#
_symmetry.space_group_name_H-M   'P 1'
#
loop_
_entity.id
_entity.type
_entity.pdbx_description
1 polymer ?
#
loop_
_entity_poly.entity_id
_entity_poly.type
_entity_poly.pdbx_seq_one_letter_code
_entity_poly.pdbx_strand_id
1 'polypeptide(L)'
;MSNTVRIPDAPPPGWHSIRPWIPRLSLYVHEITSVSVTFILSCRSHIPDSPSIEEELGEKLADMKHKISDVLGKGLAVKVNNAPWQRVVMHVDEESDEEAVVILYGLMPSKHYEIELSVVAGESIKGNLTTEDELSTDDFDESTRAPPAVTQLNTTHQTQTVTPADTPPSSPSTTAQLKTARRDAQRADAALRSEIEALKRAMEKNAAGEQRTKQKILALQESVKQALAAAVDADNEVKELERALPGLEAQRDEAEKEHTRASEAADRSTTEAKAALEQDRKRTAEVEVELTALTAKVEKMTAKRDKLATENIPELERELSSIRAEIEEIEREKEREREFNHEIDYPHHYAPQQLMSRINVAAPPFVPRNGVGHSRGAASVPAVQTGPMVKPHTHTASEGFLRGYPPLGPAIDIPSQRPSGAQPSPTATENRAIGPTGTTSRKGSLPPGAERGWPPAHLPWTTRLHLLIWAEGLNDAPSAYIPSICPDHDVLRNGQVQISTPPHHRQRGPGLILILPESYPSTVASGSGKHHLDPLPAQKWAEEGFCVLSVPASKNVDWQLAMPIVVAALEQAKDLEKDKAFGLIVYESDLVNAVLQHVSSAEKISCIVAYANSDINASAGRPLLQHIASGTATPNKESSATLYRYALSGSSFVHPCSSSYNHTQATLAHTRTLTFLRTHIGGPVFDLESIWEAHTQFEFEGRDVDATMSTMVAEPYVNHIPTLTGGIGRKALTWFYARHFIHSNPDSTKMELVSRTLGPDRVVDEFVFEFVHDRVMDWILPGIPPTGKYVKVPFVAVVNIRGDKLYHEHIYWDQASVLVQIGLLPEKLAFPGTTNEIRLPVAGIEQAEKMADPRSKQSNHLIKAGAPGRI
;
A
#
# COMPACT_ATOMS: atom_id res chain seq x y z
N MET A 1 45.18 33.82 -31.43
CA MET A 1 44.89 35.07 -32.18
C MET A 1 43.40 35.31 -32.06
N SER A 2 42.95 36.57 -31.92
CA SER A 2 41.57 36.87 -31.53
C SER A 2 40.65 37.08 -32.74
N ASN A 3 39.59 36.29 -32.84
CA ASN A 3 38.44 36.59 -33.70
C ASN A 3 37.35 37.28 -32.86
N THR A 4 37.58 38.55 -32.51
CA THR A 4 36.53 39.42 -31.95
C THR A 4 35.43 39.65 -32.98
N VAL A 5 34.29 38.98 -32.83
CA VAL A 5 33.05 39.37 -33.49
C VAL A 5 32.60 40.69 -32.89
N ARG A 6 32.44 41.73 -33.72
CA ARG A 6 31.85 43.00 -33.29
C ARG A 6 30.33 42.85 -33.23
N ILE A 7 29.75 43.17 -32.08
CA ILE A 7 28.33 43.51 -31.99
C ILE A 7 28.12 44.79 -32.83
N PRO A 8 27.09 44.87 -33.69
CA PRO A 8 26.76 46.11 -34.38
C PRO A 8 26.03 47.08 -33.44
N ASP A 9 26.38 48.37 -33.49
CA ASP A 9 25.75 49.45 -32.70
C ASP A 9 24.30 49.80 -33.15
N ALA A 10 23.59 48.86 -33.77
CA ALA A 10 22.22 49.00 -34.25
C ALA A 10 21.45 47.68 -34.10
N PRO A 11 20.29 47.67 -33.41
CA PRO A 11 19.50 46.44 -33.23
C PRO A 11 18.79 46.01 -34.54
N PRO A 12 18.47 44.71 -34.68
CA PRO A 12 17.63 44.21 -35.77
C PRO A 12 16.20 44.79 -35.72
N PRO A 13 15.41 44.69 -36.81
CA PRO A 13 14.10 45.35 -36.92
C PRO A 13 13.05 44.81 -35.93
N GLY A 14 12.97 45.43 -34.75
CA GLY A 14 12.01 45.12 -33.68
C GLY A 14 10.57 45.59 -33.96
N TRP A 15 9.64 45.23 -33.07
CA TRP A 15 8.23 45.59 -33.18
C TRP A 15 7.98 46.89 -32.37
N HIS A 16 7.35 47.88 -33.01
CA HIS A 16 7.29 49.26 -32.50
C HIS A 16 5.84 49.79 -32.39
N SER A 17 5.58 50.67 -31.42
CA SER A 17 4.29 51.38 -31.31
C SER A 17 4.01 52.29 -32.52
N ILE A 18 2.72 52.41 -32.87
CA ILE A 18 2.22 53.07 -34.09
C ILE A 18 1.93 54.57 -33.86
N ARG A 19 2.14 55.13 -32.66
CA ARG A 19 1.87 56.56 -32.34
C ARG A 19 3.07 57.31 -31.75
N PRO A 20 3.13 58.66 -31.86
CA PRO A 20 4.40 59.38 -31.69
C PRO A 20 4.70 59.93 -30.29
N TRP A 21 3.79 59.80 -29.32
CA TRP A 21 3.89 60.44 -28.00
C TRP A 21 4.53 59.51 -26.94
N ILE A 22 5.14 60.10 -25.92
CA ILE A 22 5.99 59.43 -24.91
C ILE A 22 5.10 58.74 -23.85
N PRO A 23 5.51 57.57 -23.29
CA PRO A 23 6.72 56.80 -23.59
C PRO A 23 6.56 55.91 -24.83
N ARG A 24 7.68 55.50 -25.43
CA ARG A 24 7.67 54.49 -26.51
C ARG A 24 7.91 53.10 -25.93
N LEU A 25 6.89 52.25 -26.05
CA LEU A 25 7.03 50.80 -25.87
C LEU A 25 7.73 50.18 -27.08
N SER A 26 8.67 49.28 -26.78
CA SER A 26 9.40 48.44 -27.75
C SER A 26 9.23 46.97 -27.35
N LEU A 27 8.95 46.11 -28.31
CA LEU A 27 8.68 44.69 -28.08
C LEU A 27 9.63 43.83 -28.91
N TYR A 28 10.23 42.84 -28.27
CA TYR A 28 11.15 41.88 -28.86
C TYR A 28 10.65 40.45 -28.60
N VAL A 29 10.78 39.56 -29.59
CA VAL A 29 10.62 38.11 -29.37
C VAL A 29 11.91 37.61 -28.73
N HIS A 30 11.79 36.87 -27.63
CA HIS A 30 12.93 36.28 -26.92
C HIS A 30 13.08 34.79 -27.26
N GLU A 31 11.96 34.06 -27.29
CA GLU A 31 11.94 32.61 -27.50
C GLU A 31 10.65 32.18 -28.19
N ILE A 32 10.75 31.14 -29.03
CA ILE A 32 9.64 30.47 -29.70
C ILE A 32 9.79 28.98 -29.42
N THR A 33 8.72 28.31 -29.00
CA THR A 33 8.69 26.87 -28.74
C THR A 33 7.50 26.23 -29.46
N SER A 34 7.39 24.91 -29.41
CA SER A 34 6.27 24.14 -29.94
C SER A 34 4.90 24.56 -29.36
N VAL A 35 4.86 25.00 -28.10
CA VAL A 35 3.62 25.27 -27.33
C VAL A 35 3.53 26.66 -26.69
N SER A 36 4.58 27.47 -26.76
CA SER A 36 4.64 28.80 -26.14
C SER A 36 5.59 29.79 -26.83
N VAL A 37 5.45 31.09 -26.54
CA VAL A 37 6.27 32.19 -27.08
C VAL A 37 6.55 33.20 -25.98
N THR A 38 7.81 33.58 -25.83
CA THR A 38 8.27 34.57 -24.85
C THR A 38 8.61 35.88 -25.55
N PHE A 39 8.08 36.99 -25.05
CA PHE A 39 8.39 38.35 -25.49
C PHE A 39 9.01 39.16 -24.35
N ILE A 40 9.86 40.13 -24.69
CA ILE A 40 10.35 41.17 -23.79
C ILE A 40 9.75 42.50 -24.25
N LEU A 41 9.08 43.21 -23.33
CA LEU A 41 8.56 44.55 -23.48
C LEU A 41 9.47 45.52 -22.71
N SER A 42 9.86 46.63 -23.34
CA SER A 42 10.76 47.64 -22.75
C SER A 42 10.25 49.05 -22.97
N CYS A 43 10.45 49.92 -21.98
CA CYS A 43 10.00 51.32 -21.98
C CYS A 43 11.18 52.29 -22.19
N ARG A 44 11.19 53.09 -23.28
CA ARG A 44 12.23 54.11 -23.50
C ARG A 44 11.72 55.53 -23.22
N SER A 45 12.28 56.15 -22.17
CA SER A 45 12.20 57.59 -21.90
C SER A 45 13.24 58.36 -22.72
N HIS A 46 12.86 59.51 -23.28
CA HIS A 46 13.74 60.34 -24.13
C HIS A 46 14.34 61.51 -23.33
N ILE A 47 15.49 61.29 -22.69
CA ILE A 47 16.35 62.39 -22.24
C ILE A 47 17.20 62.83 -23.45
N PRO A 48 17.20 64.11 -23.85
CA PRO A 48 18.10 64.61 -24.88
C PRO A 48 19.50 64.83 -24.28
N ASP A 49 20.54 64.25 -24.89
CA ASP A 49 21.93 64.40 -24.42
C ASP A 49 22.38 65.88 -24.44
N SER A 50 22.48 66.49 -23.27
CA SER A 50 22.98 67.86 -23.07
C SER A 50 23.44 68.04 -21.61
N PRO A 51 24.76 68.05 -21.32
CA PRO A 51 25.32 67.86 -19.98
C PRO A 51 25.29 69.14 -19.12
N SER A 52 24.19 69.89 -19.15
CA SER A 52 24.11 71.26 -18.58
C SER A 52 22.78 71.59 -17.91
N ILE A 53 21.99 70.57 -17.53
CA ILE A 53 20.70 70.71 -16.83
C ILE A 53 20.60 69.78 -15.60
N GLU A 54 21.43 68.73 -15.51
CA GLU A 54 21.34 67.71 -14.44
C GLU A 54 21.59 68.28 -13.03
N GLU A 55 22.47 69.27 -12.86
CA GLU A 55 22.76 69.89 -11.55
C GLU A 55 21.63 70.78 -11.00
N GLU A 56 20.69 71.27 -11.82
CA GLU A 56 19.68 72.25 -11.38
C GLU A 56 18.24 71.68 -11.29
N LEU A 57 18.01 70.44 -11.75
CA LEU A 57 16.68 69.80 -11.78
C LEU A 57 16.63 68.34 -11.29
N GLY A 58 17.71 67.79 -10.73
CA GLY A 58 17.83 66.37 -10.34
C GLY A 58 16.64 65.79 -9.56
N GLU A 59 16.17 66.48 -8.51
CA GLU A 59 15.02 66.03 -7.70
C GLU A 59 13.67 66.01 -8.43
N LYS A 60 13.55 66.71 -9.58
CA LYS A 60 12.34 66.72 -10.42
C LYS A 60 12.44 65.85 -11.67
N LEU A 61 13.62 65.35 -12.01
CA LEU A 61 13.79 64.48 -13.18
C LEU A 61 13.41 63.02 -12.88
N ALA A 62 13.58 62.59 -11.63
CA ALA A 62 13.15 61.26 -11.17
C ALA A 62 11.65 61.00 -11.36
N ASP A 63 10.81 62.02 -11.12
CA ASP A 63 9.34 61.99 -11.26
C ASP A 63 8.84 61.82 -12.72
N MET A 64 9.73 61.88 -13.72
CA MET A 64 9.38 61.71 -15.15
C MET A 64 9.86 60.39 -15.76
N LYS A 65 10.46 59.47 -15.00
CA LYS A 65 10.65 58.09 -15.46
C LYS A 65 9.32 57.34 -15.47
N HIS A 66 8.74 57.13 -16.65
CA HIS A 66 7.56 56.27 -16.82
C HIS A 66 7.93 54.79 -16.61
N LYS A 67 7.71 54.31 -15.38
CA LYS A 67 7.80 52.91 -14.97
C LYS A 67 6.96 51.99 -15.85
N ILE A 68 7.47 50.80 -16.15
CA ILE A 68 6.72 49.83 -16.95
C ILE A 68 5.54 49.24 -16.14
N SER A 69 5.65 49.18 -14.82
CA SER A 69 4.55 48.88 -13.89
C SER A 69 3.38 49.86 -14.00
N ASP A 70 3.63 51.17 -14.11
CA ASP A 70 2.58 52.20 -14.33
C ASP A 70 1.89 52.08 -15.70
N VAL A 71 2.57 51.52 -16.71
CA VAL A 71 2.00 51.28 -18.04
C VAL A 71 1.16 50.00 -18.04
N LEU A 72 1.67 48.93 -17.42
CA LEU A 72 1.05 47.61 -17.39
C LEU A 72 -0.08 47.48 -16.37
N GLY A 73 -0.03 48.21 -15.25
CA GLY A 73 -1.09 48.25 -14.23
C GLY A 73 -2.42 48.82 -14.74
N LYS A 74 -2.42 49.48 -15.91
CA LYS A 74 -3.64 49.90 -16.63
C LYS A 74 -4.30 48.75 -17.41
N GLY A 75 -3.61 47.62 -17.56
CA GLY A 75 -4.07 46.39 -18.20
C GLY A 75 -3.39 46.08 -19.53
N LEU A 76 -2.87 44.86 -19.66
CA LEU A 76 -2.41 44.27 -20.92
C LEU A 76 -3.52 43.35 -21.48
N ALA A 77 -3.85 43.51 -22.76
CA ALA A 77 -4.85 42.70 -23.46
C ALA A 77 -4.22 42.09 -24.71
N VAL A 78 -4.14 40.75 -24.75
CA VAL A 78 -3.48 39.99 -25.81
C VAL A 78 -4.51 39.31 -26.71
N LYS A 79 -4.23 39.27 -28.01
CA LYS A 79 -5.02 38.50 -28.99
C LYS A 79 -4.11 37.60 -29.81
N VAL A 80 -4.63 36.44 -30.16
CA VAL A 80 -4.04 35.46 -31.07
C VAL A 80 -5.05 35.22 -32.19
N ASN A 81 -4.65 35.40 -33.45
CA ASN A 81 -5.53 35.35 -34.63
C ASN A 81 -6.78 36.25 -34.49
N ASN A 82 -6.58 37.47 -33.96
CA ASN A 82 -7.60 38.47 -33.59
C ASN A 82 -8.64 38.04 -32.52
N ALA A 83 -8.56 36.82 -31.96
CA ALA A 83 -9.35 36.40 -30.81
C ALA A 83 -8.62 36.71 -29.49
N PRO A 84 -9.31 37.12 -28.40
CA PRO A 84 -8.66 37.40 -27.12
C PRO A 84 -8.08 36.12 -26.51
N TRP A 85 -6.85 36.19 -26.01
CA TRP A 85 -6.13 35.03 -25.48
C TRP A 85 -5.90 35.18 -23.97
N GLN A 86 -6.30 34.17 -23.19
CA GLN A 86 -6.26 34.19 -21.72
C GLN A 86 -5.04 33.47 -21.13
N ARG A 87 -4.35 32.62 -21.91
CA ARG A 87 -3.14 31.91 -21.47
C ARG A 87 -1.91 32.80 -21.68
N VAL A 88 -1.76 33.76 -20.77
CA VAL A 88 -0.66 34.72 -20.74
C VAL A 88 -0.11 34.78 -19.31
N VAL A 89 1.21 34.66 -19.16
CA VAL A 89 1.93 35.02 -17.93
C VAL A 89 2.70 36.32 -18.21
N MET A 90 2.80 37.19 -17.22
CA MET A 90 3.58 38.41 -17.30
C MET A 90 4.39 38.59 -16.01
N HIS A 91 5.67 38.92 -16.13
CA HIS A 91 6.56 39.24 -15.01
C HIS A 91 7.25 40.56 -15.29
N VAL A 92 7.12 41.53 -14.39
CA VAL A 92 7.87 42.80 -14.43
C VAL A 92 9.11 42.63 -13.57
N ASP A 93 10.24 43.18 -13.98
CA ASP A 93 11.42 43.20 -13.12
C ASP A 93 11.24 44.21 -11.97
N GLU A 94 11.31 43.71 -10.73
CA GLU A 94 11.05 44.48 -9.51
C GLU A 94 12.24 45.39 -9.12
N GLU A 95 13.45 45.13 -9.63
CA GLU A 95 14.63 45.97 -9.36
C GLU A 95 14.79 47.12 -10.38
N SER A 96 14.49 46.90 -11.67
CA SER A 96 14.64 47.95 -12.70
C SER A 96 13.35 48.69 -13.07
N ASP A 97 12.19 48.03 -13.11
CA ASP A 97 10.91 48.59 -13.60
C ASP A 97 11.00 49.17 -15.04
N GLU A 98 11.99 48.74 -15.84
CA GLU A 98 12.26 49.19 -17.22
C GLU A 98 11.97 48.10 -18.29
N GLU A 99 12.02 46.81 -17.90
CA GLU A 99 11.71 45.65 -18.74
C GLU A 99 10.63 44.73 -18.11
N ALA A 100 9.82 44.10 -18.96
CA ALA A 100 8.79 43.13 -18.57
C ALA A 100 8.71 41.96 -19.56
N VAL A 101 8.68 40.73 -19.03
CA VAL A 101 8.58 39.49 -19.81
C VAL A 101 7.12 39.07 -19.94
N VAL A 102 6.68 38.73 -21.15
CA VAL A 102 5.31 38.29 -21.47
C VAL A 102 5.36 36.93 -22.17
N ILE A 103 4.81 35.89 -21.54
CA ILE A 103 4.81 34.51 -22.05
C ILE A 103 3.39 34.13 -22.49
N LEU A 104 3.23 33.83 -23.77
CA LEU A 104 2.01 33.29 -24.38
C LEU A 104 2.11 31.76 -24.43
N TYR A 105 1.18 31.02 -23.83
CA TYR A 105 1.25 29.55 -23.74
C TYR A 105 -0.01 28.83 -24.20
N GLY A 106 0.11 27.52 -24.45
CA GLY A 106 -0.98 26.68 -24.95
C GLY A 106 -1.27 26.88 -26.45
N LEU A 107 -0.25 27.22 -27.22
CA LEU A 107 -0.26 27.18 -28.68
C LEU A 107 -0.11 25.72 -29.15
N MET A 108 -0.34 25.48 -30.45
CA MET A 108 -0.11 24.18 -31.08
C MET A 108 1.22 24.21 -31.85
N PRO A 109 1.96 23.09 -31.96
CA PRO A 109 3.14 22.98 -32.83
C PRO A 109 2.80 23.22 -34.29
N SER A 110 3.79 23.65 -35.08
CA SER A 110 3.71 23.79 -36.54
C SER A 110 2.53 24.64 -37.06
N LYS A 111 2.15 25.71 -36.32
CA LYS A 111 1.05 26.62 -36.70
C LYS A 111 1.44 28.09 -36.74
N HIS A 112 0.88 28.78 -37.74
CA HIS A 112 1.06 30.22 -37.95
C HIS A 112 0.04 31.01 -37.12
N TYR A 113 0.50 32.05 -36.44
CA TYR A 113 -0.27 32.92 -35.55
C TYR A 113 -0.01 34.41 -35.83
N GLU A 114 -1.07 35.22 -35.94
CA GLU A 114 -1.01 36.68 -35.79
C GLU A 114 -1.18 37.02 -34.31
N ILE A 115 -0.23 37.75 -33.72
CA ILE A 115 -0.24 38.14 -32.31
C ILE A 115 -0.39 39.66 -32.22
N GLU A 116 -1.36 40.11 -31.43
CA GLU A 116 -1.58 41.52 -31.09
C GLU A 116 -1.48 41.71 -29.58
N LEU A 117 -0.49 42.50 -29.15
CA LEU A 117 -0.30 42.93 -27.77
C LEU A 117 -0.77 44.38 -27.65
N SER A 118 -1.85 44.60 -26.91
CA SER A 118 -2.47 45.92 -26.74
C SER A 118 -2.55 46.32 -25.28
N VAL A 119 -2.01 47.50 -24.94
CA VAL A 119 -2.11 48.09 -23.61
C VAL A 119 -3.36 48.98 -23.59
N VAL A 120 -4.12 48.94 -22.49
CA VAL A 120 -5.42 49.64 -22.37
C VAL A 120 -5.33 51.17 -22.56
N ALA A 121 -4.13 51.75 -22.49
CA ALA A 121 -3.83 53.13 -22.88
C ALA A 121 -4.02 53.45 -24.38
N GLY A 122 -4.26 52.45 -25.24
CA GLY A 122 -4.52 52.62 -26.68
C GLY A 122 -3.31 52.39 -27.60
N GLU A 123 -2.19 51.91 -27.04
CA GLU A 123 -1.07 51.37 -27.81
C GLU A 123 -1.33 49.91 -28.20
N SER A 124 -0.98 49.55 -29.43
CA SER A 124 -1.08 48.17 -29.93
C SER A 124 0.14 47.86 -30.80
N ILE A 125 0.77 46.73 -30.53
CA ILE A 125 1.93 46.19 -31.22
C ILE A 125 1.50 44.87 -31.87
N LYS A 126 1.76 44.72 -33.17
CA LYS A 126 1.31 43.58 -33.99
C LYS A 126 2.47 42.93 -34.74
N GLY A 127 2.36 41.63 -34.95
CA GLY A 127 3.20 40.87 -35.86
C GLY A 127 2.80 39.40 -35.94
N ASN A 128 3.56 38.63 -36.71
CA ASN A 128 3.23 37.25 -37.07
C ASN A 128 4.35 36.29 -36.63
N LEU A 129 3.97 35.05 -36.34
CA LEU A 129 4.86 34.00 -35.86
C LEU A 129 4.43 32.62 -36.36
N THR A 130 5.33 31.64 -36.31
CA THR A 130 5.04 30.22 -36.49
C THR A 130 5.71 29.44 -35.36
N THR A 131 5.03 28.46 -34.78
CA THR A 131 5.59 27.53 -33.79
C THR A 131 6.37 26.40 -34.45
N GLU A 132 7.43 25.95 -33.80
CA GLU A 132 8.32 24.87 -34.30
C GLU A 132 7.82 23.48 -33.86
N ASP A 133 8.55 22.41 -34.22
CA ASP A 133 8.19 21.01 -33.93
C ASP A 133 9.37 20.29 -33.26
N GLU A 134 9.10 19.50 -32.22
CA GLU A 134 10.14 18.90 -31.37
C GLU A 134 10.62 17.54 -31.91
N LEU A 135 11.41 17.53 -32.99
CA LEU A 135 12.19 16.33 -33.39
C LEU A 135 13.25 16.57 -34.51
N SER A 136 14.47 17.03 -34.15
CA SER A 136 15.74 16.52 -34.73
C SER A 136 16.98 17.23 -34.16
N THR A 137 18.10 16.49 -34.08
CA THR A 137 19.46 17.03 -33.98
C THR A 137 20.31 16.54 -35.16
N ASP A 138 21.45 17.22 -35.36
CA ASP A 138 22.63 16.86 -36.16
C ASP A 138 22.76 17.49 -37.57
N ASP A 139 23.98 17.95 -37.86
CA ASP A 139 24.41 18.61 -39.10
C ASP A 139 24.54 17.65 -40.30
N PHE A 140 24.44 18.17 -41.54
CA PHE A 140 25.61 18.27 -42.45
C PHE A 140 25.33 19.03 -43.78
N ASP A 141 25.93 20.23 -43.88
CA ASP A 141 26.70 20.83 -44.99
C ASP A 141 26.23 20.86 -46.49
N GLU A 142 26.98 21.69 -47.24
CA GLU A 142 27.27 21.70 -48.68
C GLU A 142 26.44 22.57 -49.65
N SER A 143 26.74 23.88 -49.65
CA SER A 143 26.96 24.77 -50.83
C SER A 143 25.78 25.00 -51.84
N THR A 144 25.72 26.09 -52.62
CA THR A 144 26.80 26.82 -53.29
C THR A 144 26.45 28.29 -53.60
N ARG A 145 27.49 29.15 -53.65
CA ARG A 145 27.63 30.39 -54.46
C ARG A 145 26.63 31.56 -54.29
N ALA A 146 27.21 32.73 -53.98
CA ALA A 146 26.62 34.06 -54.16
C ALA A 146 27.12 34.72 -55.49
N PRO A 147 27.28 36.07 -55.56
CA PRO A 147 26.41 37.08 -56.18
C PRO A 147 26.91 37.46 -57.62
N PRO A 148 26.50 38.55 -58.35
CA PRO A 148 25.78 39.80 -57.98
C PRO A 148 24.59 40.14 -58.95
N ALA A 149 24.05 41.36 -59.18
CA ALA A 149 24.54 42.72 -58.94
C ALA A 149 23.49 43.87 -58.90
N VAL A 150 24.00 45.04 -58.50
CA VAL A 150 23.57 46.44 -58.70
C VAL A 150 23.14 46.76 -60.16
N THR A 151 22.33 47.78 -60.52
CA THR A 151 22.06 49.13 -59.94
C THR A 151 20.66 49.63 -60.42
N GLN A 152 20.05 50.73 -59.95
CA GLN A 152 20.50 52.13 -60.06
C GLN A 152 20.18 52.98 -58.82
N LEU A 153 21.10 53.89 -58.49
CA LEU A 153 20.85 55.01 -57.57
C LEU A 153 20.18 56.18 -58.32
N ASN A 154 19.65 57.15 -57.57
CA ASN A 154 20.37 58.42 -57.52
C ASN A 154 20.04 59.26 -56.28
N THR A 155 21.12 59.71 -55.63
CA THR A 155 21.14 60.56 -54.44
C THR A 155 21.08 62.03 -54.84
N THR A 156 20.59 62.91 -53.96
CA THR A 156 20.78 64.36 -54.11
C THR A 156 22.25 64.72 -53.85
N HIS A 157 22.92 65.38 -54.80
CA HIS A 157 24.30 65.84 -54.61
C HIS A 157 24.50 67.32 -54.97
N GLN A 158 25.08 68.04 -54.02
CA GLN A 158 26.01 69.16 -54.24
C GLN A 158 27.43 68.61 -53.89
N THR A 159 28.57 69.18 -54.24
CA THR A 159 28.93 70.51 -54.78
C THR A 159 30.30 70.41 -55.48
N GLN A 160 30.58 71.19 -56.53
CA GLN A 160 31.77 72.09 -56.66
C GLN A 160 31.95 72.71 -58.07
N THR A 161 32.78 73.76 -58.12
CA THR A 161 33.14 74.68 -59.23
C THR A 161 33.73 73.98 -60.48
N VAL A 162 33.73 74.55 -61.70
CA VAL A 162 34.38 75.80 -62.20
C VAL A 162 33.71 76.32 -63.51
N THR A 163 33.98 77.57 -63.93
CA THR A 163 33.49 78.34 -65.12
C THR A 163 34.38 78.15 -66.40
N PRO A 164 34.21 78.80 -67.59
CA PRO A 164 33.35 79.95 -68.01
C PRO A 164 32.65 79.89 -69.42
N ALA A 165 32.01 81.01 -69.83
CA ALA A 165 31.51 81.41 -71.18
C ALA A 165 30.26 80.66 -71.77
N ASP A 166 29.32 81.27 -72.51
CA ASP A 166 29.06 82.69 -72.87
C ASP A 166 27.58 83.00 -73.27
N THR A 167 27.00 84.10 -72.73
CA THR A 167 25.84 84.93 -73.21
C THR A 167 24.35 84.39 -73.35
N PRO A 168 23.29 85.27 -73.28
CA PRO A 168 21.86 84.99 -72.93
C PRO A 168 20.85 85.19 -74.12
N PRO A 169 19.48 85.48 -74.05
CA PRO A 169 18.55 85.84 -72.93
C PRO A 169 17.00 85.45 -72.97
N SER A 170 16.28 85.87 -71.91
CA SER A 170 14.90 86.47 -71.79
C SER A 170 13.54 85.71 -71.98
N SER A 171 12.87 85.42 -70.83
CA SER A 171 11.46 85.72 -70.40
C SER A 171 10.22 85.25 -71.22
N PRO A 172 9.11 84.71 -70.61
CA PRO A 172 8.26 85.41 -69.60
C PRO A 172 7.68 84.55 -68.43
N SER A 173 7.03 85.15 -67.40
CA SER A 173 6.76 84.44 -66.11
C SER A 173 5.37 84.55 -65.43
N THR A 174 4.56 85.61 -65.60
CA THR A 174 3.49 85.93 -64.62
C THR A 174 2.16 85.18 -64.76
N THR A 175 1.75 84.77 -65.97
CA THR A 175 0.43 84.12 -66.20
C THR A 175 0.36 82.67 -65.70
N ALA A 176 1.51 82.02 -65.48
CA ALA A 176 1.57 80.68 -64.90
C ALA A 176 1.19 80.68 -63.40
N GLN A 177 1.72 81.65 -62.64
CA GLN A 177 1.60 81.72 -61.18
C GLN A 177 0.13 81.76 -60.71
N LEU A 178 -0.73 82.55 -61.38
CA LEU A 178 -2.14 82.69 -61.00
C LEU A 178 -2.95 81.39 -61.23
N LYS A 179 -2.58 80.59 -62.24
CA LYS A 179 -3.21 79.28 -62.50
C LYS A 179 -2.77 78.24 -61.46
N THR A 180 -1.50 78.26 -61.08
CA THR A 180 -0.95 77.41 -60.01
C THR A 180 -1.65 77.68 -58.68
N ALA A 181 -1.68 78.94 -58.23
CA ALA A 181 -2.30 79.33 -56.96
C ALA A 181 -3.79 78.90 -56.84
N ARG A 182 -4.58 79.04 -57.91
CA ARG A 182 -5.98 78.56 -57.93
C ARG A 182 -6.09 77.03 -57.86
N ARG A 183 -5.21 76.30 -58.56
CA ARG A 183 -5.18 74.84 -58.53
C ARG A 183 -4.81 74.30 -57.16
N ASP A 184 -3.88 74.97 -56.47
CA ASP A 184 -3.40 74.53 -55.16
C ASP A 184 -4.37 74.92 -54.03
N ALA A 185 -5.06 76.05 -54.13
CA ALA A 185 -6.20 76.36 -53.25
C ALA A 185 -7.34 75.33 -53.40
N GLN A 186 -7.66 74.91 -54.63
CA GLN A 186 -8.68 73.89 -54.88
C GLN A 186 -8.25 72.49 -54.38
N ARG A 187 -6.94 72.17 -54.43
CA ARG A 187 -6.37 70.97 -53.80
C ARG A 187 -6.47 71.02 -52.27
N ALA A 188 -6.25 72.18 -51.66
CA ALA A 188 -6.35 72.33 -50.20
C ALA A 188 -7.78 72.12 -49.68
N ASP A 189 -8.80 72.70 -50.33
CA ASP A 189 -10.21 72.46 -49.95
C ASP A 189 -10.63 70.99 -50.17
N ALA A 190 -10.14 70.35 -51.25
CA ALA A 190 -10.35 68.92 -51.47
C ALA A 190 -9.67 68.03 -50.40
N ALA A 191 -8.46 68.38 -49.96
CA ALA A 191 -7.74 67.69 -48.90
C ALA A 191 -8.49 67.81 -47.56
N LEU A 192 -8.89 69.02 -47.16
CA LEU A 192 -9.64 69.27 -45.93
C LEU A 192 -10.98 68.52 -45.91
N ARG A 193 -11.69 68.44 -47.04
CA ARG A 193 -12.93 67.62 -47.16
C ARG A 193 -12.65 66.14 -46.95
N SER A 194 -11.60 65.60 -47.57
CA SER A 194 -11.18 64.21 -47.40
C SER A 194 -10.74 63.91 -45.97
N GLU A 195 -10.11 64.86 -45.28
CA GLU A 195 -9.69 64.73 -43.88
C GLU A 195 -10.90 64.74 -42.93
N ILE A 196 -11.86 65.65 -43.13
CA ILE A 196 -13.12 65.66 -42.37
C ILE A 196 -13.91 64.35 -42.56
N GLU A 197 -13.93 63.79 -43.78
CA GLU A 197 -14.60 62.52 -44.03
C GLU A 197 -13.85 61.33 -43.43
N ALA A 198 -12.51 61.33 -43.46
CA ALA A 198 -11.69 60.34 -42.78
C ALA A 198 -11.89 60.39 -41.24
N LEU A 199 -11.95 61.58 -40.66
CA LEU A 199 -12.21 61.79 -39.23
C LEU A 199 -13.61 61.30 -38.81
N LYS A 200 -14.64 61.53 -39.63
CA LYS A 200 -15.99 60.98 -39.37
C LYS A 200 -15.99 59.45 -39.39
N ARG A 201 -15.40 58.83 -40.41
CA ARG A 201 -15.29 57.36 -40.51
C ARG A 201 -14.46 56.77 -39.35
N ALA A 202 -13.44 57.49 -38.87
CA ALA A 202 -12.68 57.10 -37.67
C ALA A 202 -13.51 57.19 -36.38
N MET A 203 -14.33 58.24 -36.23
CA MET A 203 -15.23 58.42 -35.09
C MET A 203 -16.30 57.32 -35.05
N GLU A 204 -16.95 57.02 -36.17
CA GLU A 204 -17.94 55.93 -36.29
C GLU A 204 -17.32 54.56 -35.97
N LYS A 205 -16.09 54.30 -36.46
CA LYS A 205 -15.34 53.07 -36.15
C LYS A 205 -15.02 52.95 -34.64
N ASN A 206 -14.76 54.07 -33.96
CA ASN A 206 -14.44 54.08 -32.53
C ASN A 206 -15.68 53.96 -31.63
N ALA A 207 -16.85 54.46 -32.04
CA ALA A 207 -18.09 54.40 -31.25
C ALA A 207 -18.49 52.97 -30.86
N ALA A 208 -18.30 51.99 -31.76
CA ALA A 208 -18.52 50.57 -31.48
C ALA A 208 -17.50 49.99 -30.47
N GLY A 209 -16.31 50.58 -30.36
CA GLY A 209 -15.32 50.27 -29.32
C GLY A 209 -15.73 50.84 -27.96
N GLU A 210 -16.17 52.11 -27.94
CA GLU A 210 -16.62 52.80 -26.73
C GLU A 210 -17.85 52.15 -26.08
N GLN A 211 -18.79 51.64 -26.89
CA GLN A 211 -19.93 50.88 -26.35
C GLN A 211 -19.49 49.56 -25.70
N ARG A 212 -18.45 48.90 -26.25
CA ARG A 212 -17.88 47.66 -25.68
C ARG A 212 -17.09 47.92 -24.39
N THR A 213 -16.38 49.05 -24.28
CA THR A 213 -15.70 49.41 -23.01
C THR A 213 -16.71 49.77 -21.92
N LYS A 214 -17.79 50.50 -22.24
CA LYS A 214 -18.90 50.75 -21.31
C LYS A 214 -19.55 49.45 -20.80
N GLN A 215 -19.81 48.50 -21.69
CA GLN A 215 -20.32 47.17 -21.30
C GLN A 215 -19.34 46.40 -20.40
N LYS A 216 -18.03 46.45 -20.66
CA LYS A 216 -17.01 45.86 -19.78
C LYS A 216 -16.97 46.52 -18.40
N ILE A 217 -17.07 47.84 -18.33
CA ILE A 217 -17.08 48.58 -17.05
C ILE A 217 -18.29 48.16 -16.19
N LEU A 218 -19.49 48.06 -16.78
CA LEU A 218 -20.68 47.59 -16.07
C LEU A 218 -20.55 46.13 -15.58
N ALA A 219 -19.97 45.24 -16.39
CA ALA A 219 -19.72 43.85 -15.99
C ALA A 219 -18.69 43.75 -14.83
N LEU A 220 -17.64 44.57 -14.87
CA LEU A 220 -16.65 44.66 -13.78
C LEU A 220 -17.26 45.24 -12.50
N GLN A 221 -18.14 46.25 -12.59
CA GLN A 221 -18.83 46.82 -11.44
C GLN A 221 -19.74 45.80 -10.73
N GLU A 222 -20.51 45.00 -11.49
CA GLU A 222 -21.32 43.94 -10.91
C GLU A 222 -20.46 42.80 -10.33
N SER A 223 -19.34 42.45 -10.97
CA SER A 223 -18.37 41.47 -10.44
C SER A 223 -17.74 41.92 -9.12
N VAL A 224 -17.32 43.19 -8.99
CA VAL A 224 -16.81 43.77 -7.74
C VAL A 224 -17.88 43.76 -6.66
N LYS A 225 -19.13 44.09 -7.00
CA LYS A 225 -20.28 44.03 -6.08
C LYS A 225 -20.57 42.61 -5.59
N GLN A 226 -20.44 41.60 -6.45
CA GLN A 226 -20.57 40.19 -6.05
C GLN A 226 -19.41 39.73 -5.16
N ALA A 227 -18.17 40.12 -5.46
CA ALA A 227 -17.01 39.83 -4.62
C ALA A 227 -17.12 40.46 -3.21
N LEU A 228 -17.64 41.70 -3.12
CA LEU A 228 -17.88 42.36 -1.84
C LEU A 228 -19.00 41.69 -1.03
N ALA A 229 -20.05 41.17 -1.67
CA ALA A 229 -21.09 40.39 -0.99
C ALA A 229 -20.51 39.08 -0.44
N ALA A 230 -19.81 38.31 -1.26
CA ALA A 230 -19.16 37.06 -0.84
C ALA A 230 -18.13 37.27 0.28
N ALA A 231 -17.41 38.40 0.29
CA ALA A 231 -16.52 38.77 1.38
C ALA A 231 -17.29 38.99 2.70
N VAL A 232 -18.42 39.69 2.67
CA VAL A 232 -19.28 39.91 3.86
C VAL A 232 -19.90 38.59 4.35
N ASP A 233 -20.31 37.71 3.44
CA ASP A 233 -20.88 36.40 3.80
C ASP A 233 -19.82 35.50 4.48
N ALA A 234 -18.60 35.43 3.93
CA ALA A 234 -17.48 34.75 4.58
C ALA A 234 -17.12 35.36 5.95
N ASP A 235 -17.16 36.69 6.06
CA ASP A 235 -16.95 37.40 7.32
C ASP A 235 -18.02 37.05 8.36
N ASN A 236 -19.24 36.67 7.94
CA ASN A 236 -20.30 36.20 8.84
C ASN A 236 -20.10 34.71 9.21
N GLU A 237 -19.71 33.85 8.27
CA GLU A 237 -19.40 32.44 8.54
C GLU A 237 -18.28 32.30 9.60
N VAL A 238 -17.21 33.10 9.48
CA VAL A 238 -16.15 33.17 10.50
C VAL A 238 -16.72 33.51 11.88
N LYS A 239 -17.62 34.50 11.97
CA LYS A 239 -18.23 34.92 13.25
C LYS A 239 -19.21 33.91 13.85
N GLU A 240 -19.79 33.00 13.06
CA GLU A 240 -20.56 31.87 13.60
C GLU A 240 -19.63 30.73 14.07
N LEU A 241 -18.52 30.48 13.35
CA LEU A 241 -17.49 29.53 13.78
C LEU A 241 -16.80 29.96 15.09
N GLU A 242 -16.47 31.25 15.23
CA GLU A 242 -15.95 31.83 16.49
C GLU A 242 -16.90 31.65 17.68
N ARG A 243 -18.22 31.66 17.46
CA ARG A 243 -19.22 31.39 18.51
C ARG A 243 -19.38 29.90 18.82
N ALA A 244 -19.16 29.03 17.83
CA ALA A 244 -19.20 27.58 18.02
C ALA A 244 -17.95 27.04 18.73
N LEU A 245 -16.79 27.67 18.51
CA LEU A 245 -15.49 27.20 18.98
C LEU A 245 -15.44 26.86 20.49
N PRO A 246 -15.89 27.70 21.45
CA PRO A 246 -15.83 27.36 22.87
C PRO A 246 -16.72 26.16 23.25
N GLY A 247 -17.79 25.90 22.48
CA GLY A 247 -18.64 24.73 22.66
C GLY A 247 -17.99 23.44 22.15
N LEU A 248 -17.15 23.53 21.12
CA LEU A 248 -16.35 22.41 20.60
C LEU A 248 -15.12 22.13 21.49
N GLU A 249 -14.47 23.18 22.01
CA GLU A 249 -13.41 23.03 23.01
C GLU A 249 -13.92 22.34 24.28
N ALA A 250 -15.08 22.74 24.80
CA ALA A 250 -15.70 22.08 25.95
C ALA A 250 -16.06 20.60 25.68
N GLN A 251 -16.40 20.24 24.43
CA GLN A 251 -16.64 18.84 24.03
C GLN A 251 -15.34 18.04 23.93
N ARG A 252 -14.27 18.62 23.33
CA ARG A 252 -12.92 18.03 23.33
C ARG A 252 -12.45 17.76 24.75
N ASP A 253 -12.57 18.74 25.64
CA ASP A 253 -12.05 18.65 27.00
C ASP A 253 -12.80 17.60 27.85
N GLU A 254 -14.09 17.31 27.59
CA GLU A 254 -14.75 16.17 28.26
C GLU A 254 -14.46 14.84 27.57
N ALA A 255 -14.34 14.80 26.24
CA ALA A 255 -13.90 13.59 25.53
C ALA A 255 -12.48 13.15 25.95
N GLU A 256 -11.57 14.09 26.20
CA GLU A 256 -10.23 13.82 26.75
C GLU A 256 -10.30 13.29 28.20
N LYS A 257 -11.25 13.80 29.01
CA LYS A 257 -11.53 13.27 30.36
C LYS A 257 -12.16 11.87 30.33
N GLU A 258 -12.97 11.54 29.33
CA GLU A 258 -13.48 10.18 29.14
C GLU A 258 -12.40 9.23 28.62
N HIS A 259 -11.58 9.67 27.67
CA HIS A 259 -10.44 8.90 27.14
C HIS A 259 -9.42 8.58 28.22
N THR A 260 -9.01 9.55 29.04
CA THR A 260 -8.07 9.32 30.16
C THR A 260 -8.65 8.35 31.21
N ARG A 261 -9.92 8.49 31.59
CA ARG A 261 -10.61 7.52 32.47
C ARG A 261 -10.65 6.11 31.87
N ALA A 262 -10.87 5.98 30.56
CA ALA A 262 -10.90 4.71 29.85
C ALA A 262 -9.50 4.07 29.73
N SER A 263 -8.48 4.87 29.43
CA SER A 263 -7.06 4.47 29.40
C SER A 263 -6.61 3.92 30.75
N GLU A 264 -6.83 4.66 31.86
CA GLU A 264 -6.52 4.13 33.19
C GLU A 264 -7.27 2.83 33.53
N ALA A 265 -8.50 2.66 33.03
CA ALA A 265 -9.28 1.44 33.24
C ALA A 265 -8.72 0.25 32.44
N ALA A 266 -8.22 0.50 31.23
CA ALA A 266 -7.49 -0.49 30.44
C ALA A 266 -6.17 -0.86 31.12
N ASP A 267 -5.40 0.10 31.62
CA ASP A 267 -4.16 -0.15 32.37
C ASP A 267 -4.41 -1.03 33.60
N ARG A 268 -5.40 -0.67 34.44
CA ARG A 268 -5.82 -1.50 35.58
C ARG A 268 -6.15 -2.93 35.13
N SER A 269 -7.00 -3.08 34.11
CA SER A 269 -7.38 -4.38 33.54
C SER A 269 -6.18 -5.19 33.04
N THR A 270 -5.21 -4.58 32.34
CA THR A 270 -4.02 -5.30 31.86
C THR A 270 -3.08 -5.69 32.99
N THR A 271 -2.96 -4.89 34.07
CA THR A 271 -2.16 -5.28 35.24
C THR A 271 -2.79 -6.46 35.99
N GLU A 272 -4.12 -6.48 36.14
CA GLU A 272 -4.86 -7.61 36.72
C GLU A 272 -4.73 -8.87 35.86
N ALA A 273 -4.85 -8.76 34.53
CA ALA A 273 -4.66 -9.86 33.60
C ALA A 273 -3.23 -10.43 33.63
N LYS A 274 -2.20 -9.56 33.69
CA LYS A 274 -0.79 -9.97 33.85
C LYS A 274 -0.56 -10.70 35.17
N ALA A 275 -1.18 -10.23 36.27
CA ALA A 275 -1.08 -10.87 37.58
C ALA A 275 -1.78 -12.26 37.60
N ALA A 276 -2.94 -12.39 36.95
CA ALA A 276 -3.65 -13.67 36.81
C ALA A 276 -2.85 -14.68 35.98
N LEU A 277 -2.27 -14.26 34.85
CA LEU A 277 -1.43 -15.12 34.01
C LEU A 277 -0.17 -15.61 34.74
N GLU A 278 0.45 -14.77 35.58
CA GLU A 278 1.58 -15.15 36.44
C GLU A 278 1.17 -16.02 37.65
N GLN A 279 -0.12 -16.06 38.01
CA GLN A 279 -0.66 -17.06 38.94
C GLN A 279 -0.88 -18.41 38.25
N ASP A 280 -1.46 -18.42 37.05
CA ASP A 280 -1.69 -19.66 36.29
C ASP A 280 -0.37 -20.28 35.80
N ARG A 281 0.64 -19.49 35.45
CA ARG A 281 2.00 -19.97 35.15
C ARG A 281 2.66 -20.70 36.33
N LYS A 282 2.31 -20.33 37.57
CA LYS A 282 2.78 -21.04 38.77
C LYS A 282 2.04 -22.37 38.95
N ARG A 283 0.71 -22.37 38.76
CA ARG A 283 -0.11 -23.59 38.79
C ARG A 283 0.32 -24.61 37.74
N THR A 284 0.63 -24.19 36.51
CA THR A 284 1.10 -25.12 35.47
C THR A 284 2.47 -25.70 35.80
N ALA A 285 3.40 -24.90 36.33
CA ALA A 285 4.70 -25.39 36.81
C ALA A 285 4.58 -26.37 37.99
N GLU A 286 3.65 -26.14 38.92
CA GLU A 286 3.35 -27.09 40.01
C GLU A 286 2.82 -28.43 39.45
N VAL A 287 1.88 -28.39 38.50
CA VAL A 287 1.34 -29.59 37.83
C VAL A 287 2.39 -30.31 36.99
N GLU A 288 3.33 -29.61 36.35
CA GLU A 288 4.44 -30.20 35.61
C GLU A 288 5.42 -30.97 36.53
N VAL A 289 5.67 -30.45 37.74
CA VAL A 289 6.45 -31.16 38.77
C VAL A 289 5.70 -32.40 39.28
N GLU A 290 4.37 -32.35 39.44
CA GLU A 290 3.59 -33.55 39.77
C GLU A 290 3.59 -34.59 38.63
N LEU A 291 3.47 -34.14 37.38
CA LEU A 291 3.43 -35.00 36.20
C LEU A 291 4.77 -35.71 35.98
N THR A 292 5.90 -35.01 36.08
CA THR A 292 7.24 -35.64 36.03
C THR A 292 7.45 -36.63 37.16
N ALA A 293 6.99 -36.32 38.38
CA ALA A 293 7.02 -37.25 39.52
C ALA A 293 6.06 -38.45 39.36
N LEU A 294 5.00 -38.34 38.56
CA LEU A 294 4.11 -39.44 38.19
C LEU A 294 4.72 -40.32 37.09
N THR A 295 5.32 -39.74 36.05
CA THR A 295 6.03 -40.47 34.99
C THR A 295 7.15 -41.34 35.58
N ALA A 296 7.98 -40.78 36.47
CA ALA A 296 9.03 -41.55 37.16
C ALA A 296 8.48 -42.69 38.05
N LYS A 297 7.25 -42.57 38.58
CA LYS A 297 6.57 -43.68 39.28
C LYS A 297 6.08 -44.76 38.30
N VAL A 298 5.57 -44.37 37.13
CA VAL A 298 5.16 -45.30 36.07
C VAL A 298 6.36 -46.11 35.58
N GLU A 299 7.46 -45.45 35.22
CA GLU A 299 8.71 -46.12 34.79
C GLU A 299 9.25 -47.10 35.85
N LYS A 300 9.19 -46.72 37.13
CA LYS A 300 9.59 -47.58 38.24
C LYS A 300 8.65 -48.78 38.44
N MET A 301 7.40 -48.69 37.99
CA MET A 301 6.43 -49.79 38.06
C MET A 301 6.44 -50.67 36.81
N THR A 302 6.73 -50.13 35.63
CA THR A 302 6.99 -50.95 34.43
C THR A 302 8.27 -51.76 34.60
N ALA A 303 9.38 -51.15 35.02
CA ALA A 303 10.63 -51.87 35.29
C ALA A 303 10.47 -53.01 36.33
N LYS A 304 9.58 -52.86 37.32
CA LYS A 304 9.20 -53.93 38.25
C LYS A 304 8.37 -55.03 37.60
N ARG A 305 7.35 -54.66 36.82
CA ARG A 305 6.52 -55.61 36.04
C ARG A 305 7.41 -56.45 35.14
N ASP A 306 8.31 -55.80 34.41
CA ASP A 306 9.13 -56.44 33.39
C ASP A 306 10.12 -57.40 34.05
N LYS A 307 10.78 -57.01 35.15
CA LYS A 307 11.61 -57.95 35.95
C LYS A 307 10.82 -59.16 36.47
N LEU A 308 9.61 -58.96 36.99
CA LEU A 308 8.77 -60.08 37.44
C LEU A 308 8.41 -61.02 36.29
N ALA A 309 8.22 -60.49 35.08
CA ALA A 309 7.90 -61.26 33.88
C ALA A 309 9.11 -61.98 33.26
N THR A 310 10.32 -61.43 33.34
CA THR A 310 11.53 -61.99 32.70
C THR A 310 12.37 -62.87 33.61
N GLU A 311 12.42 -62.58 34.91
CA GLU A 311 13.21 -63.35 35.89
C GLU A 311 12.32 -64.27 36.72
N ASN A 312 11.42 -63.71 37.53
CA ASN A 312 10.72 -64.45 38.59
C ASN A 312 9.69 -65.49 38.08
N ILE A 313 8.91 -65.17 37.05
CA ILE A 313 7.90 -66.11 36.54
C ILE A 313 8.55 -67.34 35.88
N PRO A 314 9.53 -67.21 34.96
CA PRO A 314 10.21 -68.37 34.38
C PRO A 314 11.00 -69.23 35.39
N GLU A 315 11.50 -68.63 36.47
CA GLU A 315 12.14 -69.35 37.58
C GLU A 315 11.12 -70.22 38.33
N LEU A 316 9.97 -69.66 38.73
CA LEU A 316 8.88 -70.38 39.39
C LEU A 316 8.24 -71.45 38.48
N GLU A 317 8.13 -71.21 37.17
CA GLU A 317 7.68 -72.22 36.20
C GLU A 317 8.67 -73.40 36.11
N ARG A 318 9.97 -73.14 36.24
CA ARG A 318 11.01 -74.17 36.27
C ARG A 318 10.96 -75.01 37.55
N GLU A 319 10.78 -74.37 38.70
CA GLU A 319 10.56 -75.07 39.98
C GLU A 319 9.31 -75.94 39.94
N LEU A 320 8.18 -75.39 39.46
CA LEU A 320 6.93 -76.14 39.28
C LEU A 320 7.08 -77.31 38.31
N SER A 321 7.91 -77.17 37.27
CA SER A 321 8.22 -78.27 36.36
C SER A 321 9.07 -79.35 37.02
N SER A 322 10.04 -78.98 37.87
CA SER A 322 10.87 -79.92 38.63
C SER A 322 10.03 -80.72 39.63
N ILE A 323 9.17 -80.05 40.40
CA ILE A 323 8.28 -80.69 41.39
C ILE A 323 7.26 -81.61 40.69
N ARG A 324 6.77 -81.26 39.50
CA ARG A 324 5.91 -82.14 38.70
C ARG A 324 6.64 -83.40 38.22
N ALA A 325 7.90 -83.30 37.81
CA ALA A 325 8.70 -84.45 37.42
C ALA A 325 8.99 -85.37 38.63
N GLU A 326 9.31 -84.80 39.78
CA GLU A 326 9.50 -85.54 41.04
C GLU A 326 8.22 -86.28 41.47
N ILE A 327 7.05 -85.64 41.36
CA ILE A 327 5.75 -86.30 41.61
C ILE A 327 5.53 -87.46 40.63
N GLU A 328 5.82 -87.28 39.34
CA GLU A 328 5.65 -88.32 38.32
C GLU A 328 6.64 -89.49 38.51
N GLU A 329 7.86 -89.23 38.99
CA GLU A 329 8.82 -90.27 39.36
C GLU A 329 8.39 -91.04 40.61
N ILE A 330 7.87 -90.35 41.63
CA ILE A 330 7.25 -90.95 42.81
C ILE A 330 5.99 -91.77 42.45
N GLU A 331 5.21 -91.35 41.45
CA GLU A 331 4.06 -92.12 40.96
C GLU A 331 4.51 -93.38 40.20
N ARG A 332 5.54 -93.29 39.34
CA ARG A 332 6.17 -94.48 38.72
C ARG A 332 6.85 -95.40 39.73
N GLU A 333 7.35 -94.89 40.85
CA GLU A 333 7.90 -95.71 41.94
C GLU A 333 6.77 -96.46 42.66
N LYS A 334 5.68 -95.77 43.02
CA LYS A 334 4.47 -96.40 43.59
C LYS A 334 3.81 -97.39 42.63
N GLU A 335 3.91 -97.18 41.32
CA GLU A 335 3.41 -98.12 40.32
C GLU A 335 4.28 -99.39 40.27
N ARG A 336 5.61 -99.25 40.26
CA ARG A 336 6.55 -100.38 40.46
C ARG A 336 6.34 -101.11 41.79
N GLU A 337 6.07 -100.39 42.88
CA GLU A 337 5.71 -100.99 44.18
C GLU A 337 4.37 -101.73 44.13
N ARG A 338 3.39 -101.27 43.33
CA ARG A 338 2.11 -101.99 43.13
C ARG A 338 2.26 -103.23 42.29
N GLU A 339 3.07 -103.18 41.23
CA GLU A 339 3.42 -104.36 40.43
C GLU A 339 4.17 -105.40 41.28
N PHE A 340 5.10 -104.97 42.13
CA PHE A 340 5.80 -105.84 43.08
C PHE A 340 4.87 -106.42 44.17
N ASN A 341 3.86 -105.66 44.62
CA ASN A 341 2.87 -106.12 45.60
C ASN A 341 1.64 -106.80 44.96
N HIS A 342 1.65 -107.15 43.66
CA HIS A 342 0.56 -107.89 43.03
C HIS A 342 0.70 -109.43 43.15
N GLU A 343 1.76 -109.93 43.81
CA GLU A 343 1.95 -111.36 44.09
C GLU A 343 1.73 -111.69 45.60
N ILE A 344 0.53 -111.40 46.12
CA ILE A 344 -0.08 -112.05 47.30
C ILE A 344 -1.60 -111.74 47.33
N ASP A 345 -2.39 -112.65 47.90
CA ASP A 345 -3.77 -112.91 47.45
C ASP A 345 -4.90 -112.64 48.47
N TYR A 346 -6.09 -112.40 47.93
CA TYR A 346 -7.44 -112.60 48.51
C TYR A 346 -8.00 -111.66 49.62
N PRO A 347 -9.36 -111.61 49.82
CA PRO A 347 -10.07 -110.31 49.86
C PRO A 347 -11.15 -110.21 50.99
N HIS A 348 -12.29 -109.58 50.67
CA HIS A 348 -13.51 -109.34 51.49
C HIS A 348 -13.41 -108.14 52.45
N HIS A 349 -14.47 -107.32 52.66
CA HIS A 349 -15.76 -107.20 51.97
C HIS A 349 -16.47 -105.85 52.27
N TYR A 350 -17.47 -105.52 51.45
CA TYR A 350 -18.59 -104.58 51.69
C TYR A 350 -18.33 -103.12 52.11
N ALA A 351 -18.87 -102.21 51.30
CA ALA A 351 -19.25 -100.83 51.63
C ALA A 351 -20.80 -100.78 51.83
N PRO A 352 -21.52 -99.62 51.79
CA PRO A 352 -21.14 -98.20 51.86
C PRO A 352 -22.04 -97.41 52.87
N GLN A 353 -22.29 -96.13 52.60
CA GLN A 353 -23.40 -95.24 53.09
C GLN A 353 -23.09 -94.41 54.37
N GLN A 354 -22.97 -93.07 54.27
CA GLN A 354 -24.02 -92.00 54.28
C GLN A 354 -24.26 -91.44 55.72
N LEU A 355 -24.66 -90.18 55.99
CA LEU A 355 -24.93 -88.97 55.17
C LEU A 355 -25.13 -87.73 56.11
N MET A 356 -24.90 -86.51 55.60
CA MET A 356 -25.33 -85.19 56.16
C MET A 356 -24.93 -84.76 57.59
N SER A 357 -23.85 -83.96 57.64
CA SER A 357 -23.85 -82.52 57.99
C SER A 357 -24.36 -81.98 59.35
N ARG A 358 -23.60 -80.99 59.85
CA ARG A 358 -23.95 -79.92 60.83
C ARG A 358 -24.18 -80.33 62.29
N ILE A 359 -23.43 -79.68 63.20
CA ILE A 359 -23.94 -78.57 64.03
C ILE A 359 -22.75 -77.74 64.59
N ASN A 360 -23.06 -76.58 65.17
CA ASN A 360 -22.17 -75.46 65.50
C ASN A 360 -21.70 -75.47 66.98
N VAL A 361 -20.92 -74.45 67.39
CA VAL A 361 -20.71 -73.91 68.77
C VAL A 361 -19.37 -74.19 69.51
N ALA A 362 -18.60 -73.09 69.69
CA ALA A 362 -17.71 -72.68 70.80
C ALA A 362 -16.34 -73.36 71.12
N ALA A 363 -15.45 -72.54 71.69
CA ALA A 363 -14.09 -72.78 72.22
C ALA A 363 -14.07 -72.43 73.75
N PRO A 364 -12.94 -72.26 74.50
CA PRO A 364 -11.48 -72.42 74.26
C PRO A 364 -10.81 -73.33 75.35
N PRO A 365 -9.49 -73.27 75.73
CA PRO A 365 -8.87 -72.14 76.50
C PRO A 365 -7.32 -71.87 76.39
N PHE A 366 -6.90 -70.65 76.82
CA PHE A 366 -5.61 -70.17 77.44
C PHE A 366 -4.20 -70.64 76.95
N VAL A 367 -3.31 -69.79 76.38
CA VAL A 367 -2.51 -68.65 76.96
C VAL A 367 -1.47 -69.06 78.03
N PRO A 368 -0.14 -68.94 77.79
CA PRO A 368 0.66 -67.74 78.21
C PRO A 368 1.91 -67.37 77.33
N ARG A 369 2.70 -66.28 77.53
CA ARG A 369 2.50 -64.88 78.01
C ARG A 369 3.87 -64.09 78.02
N ASN A 370 3.86 -62.76 77.82
CA ASN A 370 4.95 -61.74 78.05
C ASN A 370 6.17 -61.77 77.08
N GLY A 371 6.95 -60.67 76.88
CA GLY A 371 6.72 -59.24 77.20
C GLY A 371 7.93 -58.47 77.81
N VAL A 372 7.92 -57.12 77.67
CA VAL A 372 8.85 -56.10 78.28
C VAL A 372 10.27 -56.02 77.63
N GLY A 373 10.97 -54.87 77.50
CA GLY A 373 10.79 -53.43 77.79
C GLY A 373 11.97 -52.62 77.15
N HIS A 374 12.19 -51.30 77.21
CA HIS A 374 11.68 -50.13 77.98
C HIS A 374 12.06 -48.80 77.25
N SER A 375 11.64 -47.54 77.52
CA SER A 375 10.41 -46.90 78.07
C SER A 375 10.68 -45.62 78.94
N ARG A 376 11.16 -44.49 78.39
CA ARG A 376 11.31 -43.16 79.06
C ARG A 376 11.27 -41.98 78.05
N GLY A 377 10.67 -40.80 78.30
CA GLY A 377 9.69 -40.41 79.34
C GLY A 377 9.50 -38.89 79.54
N ALA A 378 8.22 -38.42 79.58
CA ALA A 378 7.59 -37.29 80.33
C ALA A 378 8.23 -35.84 80.35
N ALA A 379 7.52 -34.73 80.67
CA ALA A 379 6.18 -34.53 81.27
C ALA A 379 5.52 -33.13 81.01
N SER A 380 4.17 -33.06 81.16
CA SER A 380 3.25 -32.00 81.71
C SER A 380 3.50 -30.46 81.55
N VAL A 381 2.53 -29.55 81.25
CA VAL A 381 1.05 -29.35 81.51
C VAL A 381 0.70 -28.59 82.82
N PRO A 382 -0.03 -27.44 82.74
CA PRO A 382 -1.48 -27.28 83.11
C PRO A 382 -2.33 -26.57 81.99
N ALA A 383 -3.67 -26.61 81.83
CA ALA A 383 -4.89 -26.77 82.67
C ALA A 383 -5.53 -25.40 83.13
N VAL A 384 -6.87 -25.12 83.15
CA VAL A 384 -8.10 -25.88 82.78
C VAL A 384 -9.41 -25.00 82.67
N GLN A 385 -10.49 -25.48 82.00
CA GLN A 385 -11.94 -25.04 82.00
C GLN A 385 -12.32 -23.62 81.46
N THR A 386 -13.55 -23.27 81.02
CA THR A 386 -14.94 -23.88 80.98
C THR A 386 -15.63 -23.71 79.60
N GLY A 387 -16.50 -24.61 79.11
CA GLY A 387 -17.98 -24.41 79.07
C GLY A 387 -18.63 -24.69 77.67
N PRO A 388 -19.94 -25.05 77.50
CA PRO A 388 -20.45 -25.69 76.27
C PRO A 388 -21.74 -25.13 75.59
N MET A 389 -22.14 -25.76 74.44
CA MET A 389 -23.40 -25.60 73.64
C MET A 389 -23.44 -24.34 72.71
N VAL A 390 -24.07 -24.27 71.52
CA VAL A 390 -25.21 -25.00 70.88
C VAL A 390 -24.95 -25.28 69.35
N LYS A 391 -25.80 -26.12 68.72
CA LYS A 391 -25.93 -26.50 67.28
C LYS A 391 -25.69 -25.40 66.22
N PRO A 392 -25.46 -25.81 64.96
CA PRO A 392 -26.43 -25.45 63.90
C PRO A 392 -27.00 -26.64 63.08
N HIS A 393 -28.29 -26.53 62.79
CA HIS A 393 -29.00 -27.12 61.63
C HIS A 393 -28.97 -26.07 60.48
N THR A 394 -29.25 -26.28 59.18
CA THR A 394 -29.46 -27.41 58.24
C THR A 394 -29.63 -26.80 56.83
N HIS A 395 -29.49 -27.59 55.76
CA HIS A 395 -29.88 -27.27 54.36
C HIS A 395 -29.04 -26.17 53.67
N THR A 396 -28.75 -26.25 52.36
CA THR A 396 -28.94 -27.34 51.39
C THR A 396 -27.78 -27.35 50.38
N ALA A 397 -27.39 -28.53 49.90
CA ALA A 397 -26.39 -28.67 48.84
C ALA A 397 -26.98 -28.32 47.46
N SER A 398 -26.09 -27.95 46.53
CA SER A 398 -26.43 -27.50 45.18
C SER A 398 -26.06 -28.54 44.10
N GLU A 399 -26.97 -28.75 43.16
CA GLU A 399 -26.66 -28.95 41.74
C GLU A 399 -27.30 -27.74 41.01
N GLY A 400 -26.64 -27.08 40.05
CA GLY A 400 -26.63 -27.48 38.65
C GLY A 400 -27.83 -26.85 37.91
N PHE A 401 -27.69 -26.05 36.84
CA PHE A 401 -26.50 -25.66 36.06
C PHE A 401 -26.82 -24.40 35.20
N LEU A 402 -25.78 -23.69 34.70
CA LEU A 402 -25.78 -22.70 33.59
C LEU A 402 -26.36 -21.26 33.72
N ARG A 403 -25.47 -20.30 33.37
CA ARG A 403 -25.64 -19.11 32.48
C ARG A 403 -26.01 -17.73 33.08
N GLY A 404 -25.25 -16.69 32.68
CA GLY A 404 -25.65 -15.27 32.77
C GLY A 404 -24.53 -14.24 32.47
N TYR A 405 -24.69 -13.45 31.41
CA TYR A 405 -24.08 -12.12 31.22
C TYR A 405 -25.18 -11.05 31.49
N PRO A 406 -24.87 -9.76 31.75
CA PRO A 406 -25.81 -8.81 32.37
C PRO A 406 -26.90 -8.22 31.43
N PRO A 407 -27.98 -7.62 31.98
CA PRO A 407 -29.20 -7.28 31.22
C PRO A 407 -29.37 -5.80 30.84
N LEU A 408 -30.35 -5.53 29.96
CA LEU A 408 -30.87 -4.21 29.58
C LEU A 408 -32.41 -4.19 29.56
N GLY A 409 -33.04 -3.10 30.04
CA GLY A 409 -34.38 -2.63 29.63
C GLY A 409 -35.64 -3.38 30.12
N PRO A 410 -36.74 -2.68 30.51
CA PRO A 410 -38.01 -3.29 30.91
C PRO A 410 -39.13 -3.29 29.86
N ALA A 411 -39.71 -4.48 29.62
CA ALA A 411 -41.09 -4.88 29.33
C ALA A 411 -42.14 -3.96 28.62
N ILE A 412 -42.84 -4.56 27.63
CA ILE A 412 -44.26 -4.32 27.26
C ILE A 412 -44.91 -5.69 26.92
N ASP A 413 -46.18 -5.92 27.31
CA ASP A 413 -46.93 -7.19 27.15
C ASP A 413 -47.83 -7.27 25.89
N ILE A 414 -47.93 -8.47 25.27
CA ILE A 414 -49.01 -8.88 24.34
C ILE A 414 -49.30 -10.40 24.53
N PRO A 415 -50.58 -10.88 24.56
CA PRO A 415 -50.93 -12.24 24.98
C PRO A 415 -50.97 -13.35 23.89
N SER A 416 -50.81 -14.58 24.38
CA SER A 416 -50.85 -15.92 23.75
C SER A 416 -52.04 -16.27 22.82
N GLN A 417 -51.81 -17.17 21.84
CA GLN A 417 -52.59 -18.42 21.64
C GLN A 417 -51.74 -19.59 21.04
N ARG A 418 -52.28 -20.82 21.13
CA ARG A 418 -51.79 -22.13 20.61
C ARG A 418 -52.85 -22.67 19.58
N PRO A 419 -52.83 -23.89 18.94
CA PRO A 419 -52.24 -25.19 19.38
C PRO A 419 -51.54 -26.04 18.26
N SER A 420 -50.51 -26.87 18.55
CA SER A 420 -50.47 -28.34 18.84
C SER A 420 -50.48 -29.35 17.66
N GLY A 421 -49.49 -30.26 17.63
CA GLY A 421 -49.45 -31.50 16.81
C GLY A 421 -48.16 -32.30 17.07
N ALA A 422 -48.17 -33.65 16.98
CA ALA A 422 -46.99 -34.50 17.31
C ALA A 422 -47.08 -35.99 16.88
N GLN A 423 -45.92 -36.59 16.54
CA GLN A 423 -45.52 -38.02 16.72
C GLN A 423 -46.26 -39.13 15.90
N PRO A 424 -45.76 -40.40 15.82
CA PRO A 424 -44.47 -40.99 16.24
C PRO A 424 -43.71 -41.79 15.13
N SER A 425 -42.64 -42.51 15.50
CA SER A 425 -41.85 -43.45 14.67
C SER A 425 -41.86 -44.90 15.21
N PRO A 426 -41.42 -45.92 14.43
CA PRO A 426 -41.02 -47.24 14.96
C PRO A 426 -39.58 -47.69 14.56
N THR A 427 -39.14 -48.87 15.00
CA THR A 427 -37.71 -49.28 15.10
C THR A 427 -37.36 -50.71 14.63
N ALA A 428 -36.07 -50.88 14.25
CA ALA A 428 -35.21 -52.09 14.34
C ALA A 428 -35.49 -53.38 13.52
N THR A 429 -34.41 -54.08 13.11
CA THR A 429 -34.09 -55.53 13.34
C THR A 429 -32.75 -55.91 12.65
N GLU A 430 -32.06 -56.96 13.12
CA GLU A 430 -30.73 -57.45 12.69
C GLU A 430 -30.75 -58.47 11.51
N ASN A 431 -29.60 -58.74 10.86
CA ASN A 431 -29.07 -60.11 10.62
C ASN A 431 -27.62 -60.17 10.06
N ARG A 432 -27.07 -61.39 9.86
CA ARG A 432 -25.61 -61.68 9.79
C ARG A 432 -25.20 -62.72 8.72
N ALA A 433 -23.94 -62.65 8.24
CA ALA A 433 -23.23 -63.58 7.32
C ALA A 433 -23.74 -63.53 5.85
N ILE A 434 -23.07 -64.06 4.80
CA ILE A 434 -22.02 -65.09 4.63
C ILE A 434 -20.98 -64.63 3.56
N GLY A 435 -19.76 -65.17 3.55
CA GLY A 435 -18.80 -65.02 2.44
C GLY A 435 -18.31 -66.37 1.89
N PRO A 436 -17.59 -66.38 0.75
CA PRO A 436 -16.45 -67.30 0.63
C PRO A 436 -15.22 -66.72 -0.10
N THR A 437 -14.12 -67.48 -0.06
CA THR A 437 -12.75 -67.15 -0.50
C THR A 437 -12.42 -67.58 -1.95
N GLY A 438 -11.42 -66.96 -2.58
CA GLY A 438 -10.72 -67.43 -3.79
C GLY A 438 -9.23 -67.06 -3.77
N THR A 439 -8.34 -67.84 -4.39
CA THR A 439 -6.89 -67.84 -4.06
C THR A 439 -5.91 -68.12 -5.22
N THR A 440 -4.72 -67.49 -5.16
CA THR A 440 -3.47 -67.78 -5.93
C THR A 440 -3.47 -67.40 -7.44
N SER A 441 -2.36 -67.23 -8.18
CA SER A 441 -0.90 -67.34 -7.91
C SER A 441 -0.04 -66.62 -8.98
N ARG A 442 1.15 -66.06 -8.61
CA ARG A 442 2.45 -65.92 -9.37
C ARG A 442 2.43 -65.34 -10.84
N LYS A 443 3.50 -64.80 -11.47
CA LYS A 443 4.98 -64.95 -11.35
C LYS A 443 5.75 -63.90 -12.22
N GLY A 444 6.89 -63.36 -11.77
CA GLY A 444 8.01 -62.79 -12.59
C GLY A 444 7.77 -61.52 -13.46
N SER A 445 8.78 -60.80 -13.97
CA SER A 445 10.26 -60.88 -13.81
C SER A 445 10.97 -59.60 -14.34
N LEU A 446 12.11 -59.20 -13.75
CA LEU A 446 13.07 -58.17 -14.25
C LEU A 446 14.03 -58.74 -15.33
N PRO A 447 14.79 -57.91 -16.10
CA PRO A 447 16.22 -57.65 -15.77
C PRO A 447 16.72 -56.20 -16.19
N PRO A 448 18.01 -55.85 -16.48
CA PRO A 448 18.79 -55.02 -15.55
C PRO A 448 19.76 -53.93 -16.12
N GLY A 449 20.47 -53.21 -15.24
CA GLY A 449 21.69 -52.38 -15.51
C GLY A 449 22.04 -51.50 -14.29
N ALA A 450 23.16 -51.68 -13.57
CA ALA A 450 24.53 -51.20 -13.83
C ALA A 450 24.74 -49.68 -13.55
N GLU A 451 25.73 -49.20 -12.77
CA GLU A 451 26.83 -49.87 -12.07
C GLU A 451 27.29 -49.18 -10.75
N ARG A 452 28.57 -49.33 -10.31
CA ARG A 452 29.07 -49.12 -8.93
C ARG A 452 29.94 -47.87 -8.71
N GLY A 453 29.95 -47.36 -7.47
CA GLY A 453 30.93 -46.39 -6.92
C GLY A 453 31.04 -46.49 -5.39
N TRP A 454 32.16 -46.09 -4.78
CA TRP A 454 32.48 -46.27 -3.34
C TRP A 454 32.91 -44.96 -2.63
N PRO A 455 33.03 -44.92 -1.28
CA PRO A 455 32.77 -43.71 -0.47
C PRO A 455 34.01 -42.91 -0.01
N PRO A 456 33.75 -41.73 0.57
CA PRO A 456 34.18 -41.42 1.95
C PRO A 456 32.98 -40.88 2.79
N ALA A 457 32.97 -40.72 4.12
CA ALA A 457 33.70 -41.20 5.29
C ALA A 457 33.48 -40.11 6.40
N HIS A 458 32.78 -40.46 7.47
CA HIS A 458 32.74 -39.81 8.80
C HIS A 458 32.63 -38.27 8.97
N LEU A 459 31.51 -37.84 9.56
CA LEU A 459 31.41 -36.64 10.43
C LEU A 459 30.71 -37.04 11.76
N PRO A 460 30.81 -36.24 12.86
CA PRO A 460 30.60 -36.75 14.22
C PRO A 460 29.15 -36.93 14.69
N TRP A 461 28.99 -37.72 15.75
CA TRP A 461 27.72 -38.07 16.40
C TRP A 461 27.03 -36.92 17.16
N THR A 462 27.72 -35.80 17.38
CA THR A 462 27.20 -34.63 18.12
C THR A 462 26.13 -33.84 17.35
N THR A 463 26.02 -34.01 16.03
CA THR A 463 25.07 -33.27 15.18
C THR A 463 23.67 -33.93 15.11
N ARG A 464 23.35 -34.88 16.00
CA ARG A 464 22.10 -35.67 15.96
C ARG A 464 21.07 -35.33 17.06
N LEU A 465 21.35 -34.36 17.94
CA LEU A 465 20.41 -33.93 18.98
C LEU A 465 19.87 -32.49 18.79
N HIS A 466 20.55 -31.65 18.01
CA HIS A 466 20.09 -30.29 17.66
C HIS A 466 19.12 -30.23 16.46
N LEU A 467 18.74 -31.39 15.92
CA LEU A 467 17.89 -31.52 14.72
C LEU A 467 16.58 -32.28 14.98
N LEU A 468 16.18 -32.37 16.26
CA LEU A 468 14.98 -33.08 16.74
C LEU A 468 14.18 -32.31 17.80
N ILE A 469 14.53 -31.04 18.07
CA ILE A 469 13.80 -30.12 18.97
C ILE A 469 13.60 -28.76 18.26
N TRP A 470 13.52 -28.78 16.93
CA TRP A 470 13.31 -27.59 16.08
C TRP A 470 12.50 -27.94 14.82
N ALA A 471 11.51 -28.82 15.00
CA ALA A 471 10.64 -29.35 13.95
C ALA A 471 9.15 -29.43 14.36
N GLU A 472 8.80 -28.93 15.55
CA GLU A 472 7.43 -28.75 16.03
C GLU A 472 7.25 -27.27 16.41
N GLY A 473 6.13 -26.67 16.01
CA GLY A 473 5.81 -25.28 16.34
C GLY A 473 6.27 -24.21 15.34
N LEU A 474 5.90 -24.31 14.05
CA LEU A 474 5.64 -23.17 13.14
C LEU A 474 5.08 -23.60 11.76
N ASN A 475 3.91 -24.27 11.73
CA ASN A 475 3.00 -24.30 10.56
C ASN A 475 1.69 -25.07 10.85
N ASP A 476 0.84 -24.55 11.74
CA ASP A 476 -0.51 -25.08 12.01
C ASP A 476 -1.61 -24.15 11.51
N ALA A 477 -1.64 -23.93 10.20
CA ALA A 477 -2.87 -23.52 9.52
C ALA A 477 -3.74 -24.78 9.32
N PRO A 478 -4.96 -24.87 9.90
CA PRO A 478 -5.72 -26.11 9.90
C PRO A 478 -6.27 -26.44 8.51
N SER A 479 -5.56 -27.29 7.77
CA SER A 479 -6.03 -27.85 6.49
C SER A 479 -7.22 -28.79 6.72
N ALA A 480 -8.42 -28.22 6.65
CA ALA A 480 -9.67 -28.92 6.91
C ALA A 480 -10.04 -29.85 5.74
N TYR A 481 -9.50 -31.07 5.76
CA TYR A 481 -9.89 -32.14 4.84
C TYR A 481 -11.37 -32.49 4.99
N ILE A 482 -12.17 -32.24 3.95
CA ILE A 482 -13.59 -32.62 3.90
C ILE A 482 -13.69 -34.12 3.52
N PRO A 483 -14.39 -34.96 4.32
CA PRO A 483 -14.70 -36.34 3.93
C PRO A 483 -15.65 -36.41 2.73
N SER A 484 -15.55 -37.47 1.94
CA SER A 484 -16.29 -37.68 0.67
C SER A 484 -17.77 -37.22 0.69
N ILE A 485 -18.11 -36.36 -0.26
CA ILE A 485 -19.48 -36.03 -0.67
C ILE A 485 -19.67 -36.64 -2.06
N CYS A 486 -20.62 -37.58 -2.20
CA CYS A 486 -20.91 -38.40 -3.38
C CYS A 486 -19.80 -39.40 -3.82
N PRO A 487 -20.10 -40.71 -3.91
CA PRO A 487 -19.16 -41.71 -4.46
C PRO A 487 -19.12 -41.80 -6.00
N ASP A 488 -20.16 -41.35 -6.70
CA ASP A 488 -20.50 -41.86 -8.05
C ASP A 488 -20.19 -40.92 -9.24
N HIS A 489 -19.34 -39.89 -9.08
CA HIS A 489 -18.92 -39.04 -10.21
C HIS A 489 -17.42 -38.70 -10.22
N ASP A 490 -16.71 -39.20 -11.25
CA ASP A 490 -15.24 -39.07 -11.49
C ASP A 490 -14.75 -37.63 -11.78
N VAL A 491 -15.62 -36.61 -11.63
CA VAL A 491 -15.35 -35.20 -11.99
C VAL A 491 -14.47 -34.49 -10.94
N LEU A 492 -14.50 -34.96 -9.69
CA LEU A 492 -13.74 -34.39 -8.57
C LEU A 492 -12.94 -35.49 -7.88
N ARG A 493 -11.76 -35.81 -8.40
CA ARG A 493 -10.89 -36.84 -7.80
C ARG A 493 -10.44 -36.45 -6.39
N ASN A 494 -10.42 -37.46 -5.52
CA ASN A 494 -10.11 -37.40 -4.09
C ASN A 494 -9.04 -36.35 -3.71
N GLY A 495 -9.45 -35.34 -2.94
CA GLY A 495 -8.54 -34.49 -2.16
C GLY A 495 -7.87 -33.32 -2.89
N GLN A 496 -8.26 -32.97 -4.11
CA GLN A 496 -7.64 -31.84 -4.83
C GLN A 496 -8.26 -30.46 -4.56
N VAL A 497 -9.44 -30.37 -3.92
CA VAL A 497 -10.08 -29.10 -3.56
C VAL A 497 -9.58 -28.63 -2.19
N GLN A 498 -8.99 -27.44 -2.12
CA GLN A 498 -8.37 -26.91 -0.90
C GLN A 498 -9.13 -25.68 -0.37
N ILE A 499 -9.52 -25.71 0.91
CA ILE A 499 -10.02 -24.53 1.62
C ILE A 499 -8.85 -23.82 2.31
N SER A 500 -8.78 -22.50 2.17
CA SER A 500 -7.88 -21.62 2.94
C SER A 500 -8.72 -20.62 3.73
N THR A 501 -8.55 -20.62 5.05
CA THR A 501 -9.33 -19.80 5.99
C THR A 501 -8.63 -18.47 6.29
N PRO A 502 -9.37 -17.40 6.65
CA PRO A 502 -8.77 -16.16 7.14
C PRO A 502 -7.81 -16.37 8.33
N PRO A 503 -6.82 -15.47 8.53
CA PRO A 503 -6.01 -15.41 9.75
C PRO A 503 -6.83 -15.42 11.05
N HIS A 504 -6.22 -15.95 12.11
CA HIS A 504 -6.89 -16.32 13.36
C HIS A 504 -7.65 -15.19 14.09
N HIS A 505 -7.37 -13.91 13.80
CA HIS A 505 -8.06 -12.78 14.44
C HIS A 505 -9.50 -12.60 13.91
N ARG A 506 -9.72 -12.72 12.59
CA ARG A 506 -11.07 -12.53 12.00
C ARG A 506 -11.96 -13.76 12.17
N GLN A 507 -11.38 -14.96 12.15
CA GLN A 507 -12.01 -16.29 12.24
C GLN A 507 -13.08 -16.63 11.19
N ARG A 508 -13.72 -15.65 10.53
CA ARG A 508 -14.66 -15.84 9.42
C ARG A 508 -14.49 -14.79 8.34
N GLY A 509 -14.76 -15.20 7.10
CA GLY A 509 -14.65 -14.34 5.93
C GLY A 509 -15.70 -14.67 4.86
N PRO A 510 -16.06 -13.72 3.99
CA PRO A 510 -16.98 -13.99 2.89
C PRO A 510 -16.38 -15.00 1.90
N GLY A 511 -17.25 -15.73 1.21
CA GLY A 511 -16.85 -16.83 0.33
C GLY A 511 -16.19 -16.36 -0.97
N LEU A 512 -15.07 -16.98 -1.34
CA LEU A 512 -14.37 -16.75 -2.59
C LEU A 512 -13.98 -18.08 -3.24
N ILE A 513 -14.37 -18.29 -4.49
CA ILE A 513 -14.02 -19.48 -5.28
C ILE A 513 -12.90 -19.11 -6.25
N LEU A 514 -11.80 -19.86 -6.25
CA LEU A 514 -10.70 -19.71 -7.21
C LEU A 514 -10.66 -20.93 -8.14
N ILE A 515 -10.82 -20.71 -9.44
CA ILE A 515 -10.56 -21.73 -10.46
C ILE A 515 -9.13 -21.55 -10.97
N LEU A 516 -8.30 -22.55 -10.68
CA LEU A 516 -6.88 -22.60 -10.97
C LEU A 516 -6.57 -23.69 -12.03
N PRO A 517 -5.43 -23.60 -12.75
CA PRO A 517 -5.00 -24.67 -13.64
C PRO A 517 -4.82 -26.00 -12.90
N GLU A 518 -5.12 -27.14 -13.55
CA GLU A 518 -4.88 -28.49 -13.01
C GLU A 518 -3.42 -28.71 -12.56
N SER A 519 -2.46 -28.07 -13.23
CA SER A 519 -1.03 -28.13 -12.95
C SER A 519 -0.53 -27.16 -11.88
N TYR A 520 -1.43 -26.41 -11.22
CA TYR A 520 -1.03 -25.40 -10.24
C TYR A 520 -0.48 -26.03 -8.95
N PRO A 521 0.69 -25.61 -8.45
CA PRO A 521 1.31 -26.26 -7.31
C PRO A 521 0.61 -25.89 -5.99
N SER A 522 0.28 -26.88 -5.17
CA SER A 522 -0.36 -26.70 -3.85
C SER A 522 0.56 -26.10 -2.78
N THR A 523 1.87 -26.06 -3.03
CA THR A 523 2.89 -25.45 -2.17
C THR A 523 3.94 -24.74 -3.03
N VAL A 524 4.55 -23.67 -2.52
CA VAL A 524 5.66 -22.98 -3.22
C VAL A 524 6.89 -23.88 -3.18
N ALA A 525 7.20 -24.54 -4.30
CA ALA A 525 8.30 -25.49 -4.37
C ALA A 525 9.66 -24.78 -4.20
N SER A 526 10.31 -24.99 -3.05
CA SER A 526 11.59 -24.35 -2.66
C SER A 526 12.81 -24.67 -3.55
N GLY A 527 12.61 -25.44 -4.63
CA GLY A 527 13.64 -25.82 -5.60
C GLY A 527 13.71 -24.97 -6.87
N SER A 528 12.73 -24.10 -7.14
CA SER A 528 12.86 -23.11 -8.22
C SER A 528 13.65 -21.90 -7.71
N GLY A 529 14.73 -21.54 -8.41
CA GLY A 529 15.71 -20.51 -7.97
C GLY A 529 15.22 -19.06 -7.97
N LYS A 530 13.91 -18.82 -7.81
CA LYS A 530 13.28 -17.52 -7.64
C LYS A 530 12.20 -17.64 -6.57
N HIS A 531 12.55 -17.31 -5.32
CA HIS A 531 11.58 -17.06 -4.27
C HIS A 531 10.86 -15.74 -4.57
N HIS A 532 9.53 -15.76 -4.66
CA HIS A 532 8.71 -14.57 -4.91
C HIS A 532 7.93 -14.21 -3.64
N LEU A 533 7.76 -12.91 -3.36
CA LEU A 533 7.16 -12.40 -2.11
C LEU A 533 5.62 -12.39 -2.13
N ASP A 534 5.01 -12.56 -3.31
CA ASP A 534 3.59 -12.89 -3.40
C ASP A 534 3.39 -14.38 -3.12
N PRO A 535 2.54 -14.76 -2.14
CA PRO A 535 2.18 -16.15 -1.91
C PRO A 535 1.21 -16.68 -2.98
N LEU A 536 0.92 -17.98 -2.95
CA LEU A 536 -0.04 -18.61 -3.85
C LEU A 536 -1.43 -17.93 -3.73
N PRO A 537 -2.24 -17.83 -4.81
CA PRO A 537 -3.51 -17.11 -4.78
C PRO A 537 -4.47 -17.52 -3.65
N ALA A 538 -4.49 -18.80 -3.29
CA ALA A 538 -5.28 -19.32 -2.17
C ALA A 538 -4.93 -18.64 -0.83
N GLN A 539 -3.64 -18.55 -0.52
CA GLN A 539 -3.12 -17.85 0.65
C GLN A 539 -3.27 -16.34 0.51
N LYS A 540 -2.98 -15.76 -0.66
CA LYS A 540 -3.05 -14.31 -0.89
C LYS A 540 -4.46 -13.75 -0.65
N TRP A 541 -5.51 -14.48 -1.03
CA TRP A 541 -6.90 -14.10 -0.74
C TRP A 541 -7.37 -14.46 0.68
N ALA A 542 -6.77 -15.47 1.31
CA ALA A 542 -7.02 -15.77 2.71
C ALA A 542 -6.44 -14.67 3.63
N GLU A 543 -5.22 -14.18 3.33
CA GLU A 543 -4.60 -13.02 3.99
C GLU A 543 -5.47 -11.75 3.84
N GLU A 544 -6.17 -11.57 2.71
CA GLU A 544 -7.17 -10.50 2.53
C GLU A 544 -8.47 -10.71 3.34
N GLY A 545 -8.59 -11.80 4.10
CA GLY A 545 -9.73 -12.08 4.98
C GLY A 545 -10.92 -12.79 4.33
N PHE A 546 -10.75 -13.41 3.16
CA PHE A 546 -11.79 -14.23 2.52
C PHE A 546 -11.73 -15.70 3.00
N CYS A 547 -12.87 -16.39 2.97
CA CYS A 547 -12.92 -17.86 3.07
C CYS A 547 -12.78 -18.44 1.67
N VAL A 548 -11.61 -18.98 1.34
CA VAL A 548 -11.21 -19.27 -0.05
C VAL A 548 -11.31 -20.75 -0.37
N LEU A 549 -12.10 -21.12 -1.39
CA LEU A 549 -12.16 -22.46 -1.97
C LEU A 549 -11.35 -22.49 -3.28
N SER A 550 -10.25 -23.25 -3.29
CA SER A 550 -9.40 -23.44 -4.48
C SER A 550 -9.76 -24.73 -5.21
N VAL A 551 -10.14 -24.59 -6.47
CA VAL A 551 -10.55 -25.68 -7.37
C VAL A 551 -9.54 -25.76 -8.53
N PRO A 552 -8.59 -26.70 -8.51
CA PRO A 552 -7.80 -27.01 -9.70
C PRO A 552 -8.69 -27.68 -10.73
N ALA A 553 -8.68 -27.19 -11.97
CA ALA A 553 -9.60 -27.62 -13.01
C ALA A 553 -8.92 -27.94 -14.34
N SER A 554 -9.43 -28.96 -15.01
CA SER A 554 -9.01 -29.39 -16.35
C SER A 554 -10.00 -28.96 -17.42
N LYS A 555 -9.58 -28.98 -18.69
CA LYS A 555 -10.42 -28.57 -19.84
C LYS A 555 -11.61 -29.50 -20.10
N ASN A 556 -11.61 -30.68 -19.50
CA ASN A 556 -12.64 -31.72 -19.66
C ASN A 556 -13.66 -31.76 -18.50
N VAL A 557 -13.67 -30.77 -17.59
CA VAL A 557 -14.62 -30.70 -16.47
C VAL A 557 -16.02 -30.29 -16.96
N ASP A 558 -17.02 -31.10 -16.61
CA ASP A 558 -18.43 -30.72 -16.78
C ASP A 558 -18.83 -29.70 -15.70
N TRP A 559 -18.86 -28.43 -16.09
CA TRP A 559 -19.24 -27.32 -15.21
C TRP A 559 -20.73 -27.27 -14.87
N GLN A 560 -21.61 -27.96 -15.62
CA GLN A 560 -23.02 -28.06 -15.26
C GLN A 560 -23.20 -28.91 -13.99
N LEU A 561 -22.40 -29.97 -13.85
CA LEU A 561 -22.40 -30.82 -12.66
C LEU A 561 -21.45 -30.33 -11.56
N ALA A 562 -20.29 -29.76 -11.92
CA ALA A 562 -19.30 -29.31 -10.95
C ALA A 562 -19.71 -28.05 -10.18
N MET A 563 -20.36 -27.07 -10.84
CA MET A 563 -20.68 -25.77 -10.21
C MET A 563 -21.54 -25.90 -8.94
N PRO A 564 -22.63 -26.70 -8.90
CA PRO A 564 -23.40 -26.93 -7.67
C PRO A 564 -22.57 -27.57 -6.55
N ILE A 565 -21.65 -28.50 -6.87
CA ILE A 565 -20.82 -29.19 -5.88
C ILE A 565 -19.79 -28.24 -5.29
N VAL A 566 -19.16 -27.39 -6.11
CA VAL A 566 -18.20 -26.36 -5.68
C VAL A 566 -18.87 -25.35 -4.74
N VAL A 567 -20.08 -24.89 -5.08
CA VAL A 567 -20.87 -24.00 -4.20
C VAL A 567 -21.22 -24.70 -2.88
N ALA A 568 -21.72 -25.93 -2.93
CA ALA A 568 -22.08 -26.71 -1.73
C ALA A 568 -20.87 -27.05 -0.83
N ALA A 569 -19.66 -27.18 -1.39
CA ALA A 569 -18.44 -27.40 -0.62
C ALA A 569 -18.02 -26.14 0.16
N LEU A 570 -18.11 -24.96 -0.45
CA LEU A 570 -17.85 -23.68 0.23
C LEU A 570 -18.89 -23.39 1.33
N GLU A 571 -20.17 -23.72 1.10
CA GLU A 571 -21.23 -23.58 2.11
C GLU A 571 -21.01 -24.42 3.38
N GLN A 572 -20.26 -25.53 3.26
CA GLN A 572 -19.91 -26.40 4.38
C GLN A 572 -18.62 -25.96 5.10
N ALA A 573 -17.94 -24.91 4.62
CA ALA A 573 -16.79 -24.35 5.32
C ALA A 573 -17.24 -23.73 6.66
N LYS A 574 -16.69 -24.26 7.77
CA LYS A 574 -16.95 -23.84 9.16
C LYS A 574 -16.75 -22.33 9.38
N ASP A 575 -15.80 -21.77 8.65
CA ASP A 575 -15.25 -20.43 8.83
C ASP A 575 -15.72 -19.45 7.72
N LEU A 576 -16.81 -19.82 7.02
CA LEU A 576 -17.55 -18.93 6.12
C LEU A 576 -18.39 -17.91 6.90
N GLU A 577 -18.32 -16.64 6.50
CA GLU A 577 -19.28 -15.60 6.91
C GLU A 577 -20.62 -15.88 6.23
N LYS A 578 -21.61 -16.34 7.01
CA LYS A 578 -22.93 -16.71 6.51
C LYS A 578 -23.70 -15.49 6.00
N ASP A 579 -24.73 -15.76 5.20
CA ASP A 579 -25.66 -14.79 4.62
C ASP A 579 -25.05 -13.78 3.62
N LYS A 580 -23.76 -13.88 3.31
CA LYS A 580 -23.10 -13.17 2.20
C LYS A 580 -23.04 -14.00 0.92
N ALA A 581 -23.01 -13.28 -0.21
CA ALA A 581 -22.77 -13.85 -1.53
C ALA A 581 -21.29 -14.23 -1.73
N PHE A 582 -21.02 -15.01 -2.78
CA PHE A 582 -19.68 -15.48 -3.11
C PHE A 582 -19.10 -14.77 -4.33
N GLY A 583 -17.80 -14.51 -4.30
CA GLY A 583 -17.02 -14.13 -5.49
C GLY A 583 -16.48 -15.34 -6.23
N LEU A 584 -16.31 -15.22 -7.55
CA LEU A 584 -15.65 -16.23 -8.38
C LEU A 584 -14.48 -15.61 -9.14
N ILE A 585 -13.27 -16.16 -9.01
CA ILE A 585 -12.09 -15.79 -9.81
C ILE A 585 -11.70 -16.97 -10.70
N VAL A 586 -11.62 -16.73 -12.01
CA VAL A 586 -11.12 -17.68 -12.99
C VAL A 586 -9.76 -17.21 -13.48
N TYR A 587 -8.71 -17.94 -13.11
CA TYR A 587 -7.34 -17.63 -13.51
C TYR A 587 -6.93 -18.29 -14.84
N GLU A 588 -7.52 -19.43 -15.18
CA GLU A 588 -7.23 -20.19 -16.40
C GLU A 588 -8.05 -19.66 -17.59
N SER A 589 -7.38 -18.94 -18.50
CA SER A 589 -8.00 -18.25 -19.66
C SER A 589 -8.90 -19.15 -20.51
N ASP A 590 -8.53 -20.41 -20.68
CA ASP A 590 -9.27 -21.35 -21.55
C ASP A 590 -10.56 -21.88 -20.89
N LEU A 591 -10.65 -21.82 -19.56
CA LEU A 591 -11.85 -22.23 -18.81
C LEU A 591 -12.88 -21.11 -18.67
N VAL A 592 -12.49 -19.84 -18.80
CA VAL A 592 -13.36 -18.66 -18.62
C VAL A 592 -14.69 -18.81 -19.35
N ASN A 593 -14.66 -19.06 -20.67
CA ASN A 593 -15.89 -19.15 -21.48
C ASN A 593 -16.77 -20.37 -21.16
N ALA A 594 -16.20 -21.46 -20.64
CA ALA A 594 -16.95 -22.63 -20.20
C ALA A 594 -17.62 -22.37 -18.84
N VAL A 595 -16.86 -21.85 -17.88
CA VAL A 595 -17.35 -21.49 -16.55
C VAL A 595 -18.50 -20.48 -16.62
N LEU A 596 -18.32 -19.38 -17.37
CA LEU A 596 -19.30 -18.28 -17.46
C LEU A 596 -20.70 -18.74 -17.94
N GLN A 597 -20.80 -19.80 -18.75
CA GLN A 597 -22.08 -20.35 -19.20
C GLN A 597 -22.89 -20.97 -18.05
N HIS A 598 -22.24 -21.45 -16.99
CA HIS A 598 -22.88 -22.14 -15.87
C HIS A 598 -23.00 -21.29 -14.59
N VAL A 599 -22.33 -20.13 -14.49
CA VAL A 599 -22.47 -19.22 -13.33
C VAL A 599 -23.90 -18.69 -13.18
N SER A 600 -24.65 -18.54 -14.29
CA SER A 600 -26.05 -18.09 -14.26
C SER A 600 -26.99 -18.99 -13.45
N SER A 601 -26.61 -20.25 -13.19
CA SER A 601 -27.37 -21.18 -12.35
C SER A 601 -26.98 -21.13 -10.85
N ALA A 602 -25.89 -20.45 -10.51
CA ALA A 602 -25.38 -20.33 -9.15
C ALA A 602 -25.89 -19.03 -8.50
N GLU A 603 -27.07 -19.07 -7.87
CA GLU A 603 -27.72 -17.88 -7.31
C GLU A 603 -26.87 -17.13 -6.27
N LYS A 604 -25.99 -17.83 -5.53
CA LYS A 604 -25.11 -17.23 -4.52
C LYS A 604 -23.87 -16.53 -5.05
N ILE A 605 -23.48 -16.72 -6.32
CA ILE A 605 -22.31 -16.03 -6.89
C ILE A 605 -22.73 -14.63 -7.34
N SER A 606 -22.28 -13.57 -6.64
CA SER A 606 -22.68 -12.19 -6.96
C SER A 606 -21.85 -11.57 -8.08
N CYS A 607 -20.55 -11.86 -8.15
CA CYS A 607 -19.64 -11.26 -9.12
C CYS A 607 -18.54 -12.23 -9.57
N ILE A 608 -17.98 -11.93 -10.74
CA ILE A 608 -17.02 -12.80 -11.44
C ILE A 608 -15.79 -11.98 -11.84
N VAL A 609 -14.61 -12.58 -11.73
CA VAL A 609 -13.33 -12.01 -12.16
C VAL A 609 -12.67 -13.02 -13.10
N ALA A 610 -12.22 -12.57 -14.27
CA ALA A 610 -11.63 -13.44 -15.28
C ALA A 610 -10.27 -12.90 -15.75
N TYR A 611 -9.25 -13.76 -15.74
CA TYR A 611 -7.96 -13.52 -16.38
C TYR A 611 -7.94 -14.23 -17.74
N ALA A 612 -7.67 -13.48 -18.81
CA ALA A 612 -7.78 -13.98 -20.18
C ALA A 612 -6.70 -13.45 -21.12
N ASN A 613 -6.53 -14.12 -22.26
CA ASN A 613 -5.65 -13.72 -23.36
C ASN A 613 -6.40 -12.93 -24.47
N SER A 614 -7.72 -12.74 -24.34
CA SER A 614 -8.59 -12.10 -25.33
C SER A 614 -9.86 -11.53 -24.71
N ASP A 615 -10.51 -10.59 -25.41
CA ASP A 615 -11.77 -9.95 -24.99
C ASP A 615 -12.91 -10.99 -24.82
N ILE A 616 -13.55 -10.98 -23.64
CA ILE A 616 -14.59 -11.95 -23.27
C ILE A 616 -15.97 -11.36 -23.59
N ASN A 617 -16.59 -11.86 -24.65
CA ASN A 617 -17.89 -11.38 -25.15
C ASN A 617 -19.12 -11.95 -24.42
N ALA A 618 -18.94 -12.87 -23.45
CA ALA A 618 -20.02 -13.56 -22.77
C ALA A 618 -20.60 -12.74 -21.60
N SER A 619 -21.88 -12.37 -21.69
CA SER A 619 -22.62 -11.79 -20.55
C SER A 619 -23.17 -12.90 -19.66
N ALA A 620 -22.59 -13.06 -18.47
CA ALA A 620 -22.97 -14.10 -17.50
C ALA A 620 -24.10 -13.67 -16.53
N GLY A 621 -24.87 -12.63 -16.87
CA GLY A 621 -25.95 -12.10 -16.01
C GLY A 621 -25.51 -11.46 -14.68
N ARG A 622 -24.20 -11.44 -14.39
CA ARG A 622 -23.57 -10.89 -13.19
C ARG A 622 -22.49 -9.87 -13.57
N PRO A 623 -22.12 -8.93 -12.67
CA PRO A 623 -20.90 -8.14 -12.81
C PRO A 623 -19.68 -9.02 -13.10
N LEU A 624 -18.94 -8.68 -14.16
CA LEU A 624 -17.77 -9.40 -14.63
C LEU A 624 -16.59 -8.43 -14.81
N LEU A 625 -15.55 -8.59 -13.99
CA LEU A 625 -14.25 -7.92 -14.12
C LEU A 625 -13.33 -8.74 -15.02
N GLN A 626 -12.71 -8.10 -16.02
CA GLN A 626 -11.84 -8.72 -17.01
C GLN A 626 -10.41 -8.16 -16.92
N HIS A 627 -9.43 -9.04 -16.75
CA HIS A 627 -8.00 -8.74 -16.81
C HIS A 627 -7.38 -9.43 -18.01
N ILE A 628 -7.03 -8.66 -19.04
CA ILE A 628 -6.65 -9.20 -20.35
C ILE A 628 -5.18 -8.96 -20.63
N ALA A 629 -4.41 -10.04 -20.75
CA ALA A 629 -3.05 -9.97 -21.26
C ALA A 629 -3.08 -9.92 -22.80
N SER A 630 -2.63 -8.82 -23.37
CA SER A 630 -2.47 -8.64 -24.82
C SER A 630 -1.04 -8.23 -25.13
N GLY A 631 -0.47 -8.80 -26.20
CA GLY A 631 0.83 -8.36 -26.73
C GLY A 631 0.82 -6.94 -27.31
N THR A 632 -0.35 -6.30 -27.45
CA THR A 632 -0.50 -4.92 -27.94
C THR A 632 -1.04 -3.99 -26.86
N ALA A 633 -0.29 -2.90 -26.60
CA ALA A 633 -0.67 -1.84 -25.69
C ALA A 633 -1.75 -0.93 -26.31
N THR A 634 -2.97 -1.45 -26.43
CA THR A 634 -4.14 -0.62 -26.76
C THR A 634 -4.58 0.17 -25.51
N PRO A 635 -4.71 1.50 -25.58
CA PRO A 635 -5.16 2.29 -24.43
C PRO A 635 -6.59 1.88 -24.04
N ASN A 636 -6.85 1.84 -22.74
CA ASN A 636 -8.16 1.48 -22.20
C ASN A 636 -9.18 2.55 -22.61
N LYS A 637 -10.11 2.24 -23.52
CA LYS A 637 -11.25 3.12 -23.79
C LYS A 637 -12.10 3.27 -22.53
N GLU A 638 -12.49 4.50 -22.22
CA GLU A 638 -13.05 4.94 -20.94
C GLU A 638 -14.49 4.46 -20.66
N SER A 639 -14.96 3.40 -21.32
CA SER A 639 -16.37 3.04 -21.44
C SER A 639 -16.84 1.88 -20.54
N SER A 640 -15.97 1.27 -19.72
CA SER A 640 -16.40 0.34 -18.66
C SER A 640 -15.35 0.19 -17.56
N ALA A 641 -15.75 0.39 -16.29
CA ALA A 641 -14.89 0.24 -15.11
C ALA A 641 -14.53 -1.22 -14.76
N THR A 642 -14.81 -2.17 -15.65
CA THR A 642 -14.72 -3.62 -15.42
C THR A 642 -13.80 -4.33 -16.41
N LEU A 643 -12.99 -3.60 -17.17
CA LEU A 643 -12.04 -4.16 -18.15
C LEU A 643 -10.69 -3.46 -18.05
N TYR A 644 -9.62 -4.23 -17.87
CA TYR A 644 -8.24 -3.76 -17.84
C TYR A 644 -7.36 -4.60 -18.76
N ARG A 645 -6.65 -3.95 -19.69
CA ARG A 645 -5.65 -4.59 -20.55
C ARG A 645 -4.24 -4.39 -20.01
N TYR A 646 -3.41 -5.42 -20.17
CA TYR A 646 -2.02 -5.49 -19.73
C TYR A 646 -1.14 -5.86 -20.92
N ALA A 647 -0.08 -5.08 -21.16
CA ALA A 647 0.85 -5.26 -22.29
C ALA A 647 1.82 -6.43 -22.03
N LEU A 648 1.30 -7.65 -21.99
CA LEU A 648 1.99 -8.87 -21.54
C LEU A 648 1.63 -10.07 -22.43
N SER A 649 2.54 -11.04 -22.53
CA SER A 649 2.44 -12.18 -23.43
C SER A 649 1.44 -13.28 -23.00
N GLY A 650 0.82 -13.18 -21.83
CA GLY A 650 -0.17 -14.16 -21.37
C GLY A 650 -0.73 -13.91 -19.97
N SER A 651 -1.95 -14.36 -19.73
CA SER A 651 -2.78 -14.18 -18.52
C SER A 651 -2.16 -14.67 -17.22
N SER A 652 -1.26 -15.65 -17.27
CA SER A 652 -0.58 -16.23 -16.10
C SER A 652 0.38 -15.26 -15.36
N PHE A 653 0.45 -13.98 -15.75
CA PHE A 653 1.32 -12.96 -15.15
C PHE A 653 1.07 -12.69 -13.66
N VAL A 654 -0.10 -13.08 -13.15
CA VAL A 654 -0.49 -12.96 -11.74
C VAL A 654 -0.04 -14.14 -10.87
N HIS A 655 0.56 -15.18 -11.45
CA HIS A 655 0.94 -16.40 -10.72
C HIS A 655 2.44 -16.40 -10.36
N PRO A 656 2.83 -16.38 -9.08
CA PRO A 656 4.24 -16.37 -8.66
C PRO A 656 5.05 -17.59 -9.14
N CYS A 657 4.39 -18.71 -9.42
CA CYS A 657 5.02 -19.92 -9.97
C CYS A 657 5.18 -19.90 -11.50
N SER A 658 4.68 -18.87 -12.20
CA SER A 658 4.78 -18.74 -13.65
C SER A 658 6.08 -18.07 -14.09
N SER A 659 6.66 -18.52 -15.20
CA SER A 659 7.75 -17.80 -15.88
C SER A 659 7.34 -16.43 -16.43
N SER A 660 6.04 -16.17 -16.59
CA SER A 660 5.48 -14.88 -17.01
C SER A 660 5.11 -13.93 -15.86
N TYR A 661 5.39 -14.29 -14.60
CA TYR A 661 5.04 -13.48 -13.43
C TYR A 661 5.59 -12.04 -13.53
N ASN A 662 4.72 -11.06 -13.31
CA ASN A 662 5.09 -9.65 -13.27
C ASN A 662 4.51 -8.99 -12.02
N HIS A 663 5.35 -8.77 -11.01
CA HIS A 663 4.93 -8.28 -9.68
C HIS A 663 4.15 -6.95 -9.74
N THR A 664 4.61 -5.99 -10.54
CA THR A 664 3.97 -4.67 -10.67
C THR A 664 2.56 -4.79 -11.25
N GLN A 665 2.41 -5.50 -12.37
CA GLN A 665 1.10 -5.68 -13.01
C GLN A 665 0.18 -6.61 -12.20
N ALA A 666 0.73 -7.62 -11.53
CA ALA A 666 -0.01 -8.49 -10.62
C ALA A 666 -0.56 -7.73 -9.40
N THR A 667 0.21 -6.79 -8.84
CA THR A 667 -0.23 -5.94 -7.72
C THR A 667 -1.34 -4.98 -8.16
N LEU A 668 -1.22 -4.35 -9.34
CA LEU A 668 -2.29 -3.52 -9.92
C LEU A 668 -3.56 -4.33 -10.21
N ALA A 669 -3.43 -5.54 -10.76
CA ALA A 669 -4.55 -6.44 -11.01
C ALA A 669 -5.22 -6.91 -9.70
N HIS A 670 -4.44 -7.22 -8.67
CA HIS A 670 -4.91 -7.58 -7.33
C HIS A 670 -5.72 -6.44 -6.70
N THR A 671 -5.15 -5.22 -6.67
CA THR A 671 -5.80 -4.00 -6.16
C THR A 671 -7.18 -3.77 -6.80
N ARG A 672 -7.24 -3.82 -8.14
CA ARG A 672 -8.48 -3.67 -8.91
C ARG A 672 -9.51 -4.77 -8.59
N THR A 673 -9.03 -6.00 -8.41
CA THR A 673 -9.86 -7.16 -8.06
C THR A 673 -10.44 -7.03 -6.66
N LEU A 674 -9.64 -6.62 -5.68
CA LEU A 674 -10.05 -6.43 -4.30
C LEU A 674 -11.18 -5.39 -4.18
N THR A 675 -11.03 -4.23 -4.83
CA THR A 675 -12.08 -3.20 -4.87
C THR A 675 -13.39 -3.74 -5.47
N PHE A 676 -13.32 -4.45 -6.59
CA PHE A 676 -14.48 -5.05 -7.25
C PHE A 676 -15.17 -6.12 -6.40
N LEU A 677 -14.41 -7.02 -5.78
CA LEU A 677 -14.92 -8.05 -4.88
C LEU A 677 -15.61 -7.40 -3.66
N ARG A 678 -14.94 -6.48 -2.95
CA ARG A 678 -15.51 -5.80 -1.79
C ARG A 678 -16.82 -5.07 -2.13
N THR A 679 -16.88 -4.43 -3.31
CA THR A 679 -18.07 -3.72 -3.81
C THR A 679 -19.27 -4.65 -4.06
N HIS A 680 -19.05 -5.88 -4.55
CA HIS A 680 -20.13 -6.80 -4.93
C HIS A 680 -20.41 -7.93 -3.90
N ILE A 681 -19.59 -8.06 -2.86
CA ILE A 681 -19.71 -9.09 -1.81
C ILE A 681 -20.05 -8.47 -0.44
N GLY A 682 -19.83 -7.16 -0.24
CA GLY A 682 -20.03 -6.50 1.05
C GLY A 682 -18.90 -6.81 2.03
N GLY A 683 -17.66 -6.79 1.53
CA GLY A 683 -16.44 -6.97 2.32
C GLY A 683 -15.48 -8.06 1.77
N PRO A 684 -14.49 -8.48 2.58
CA PRO A 684 -14.24 -8.03 3.94
C PRO A 684 -13.75 -6.57 3.95
N VAL A 685 -14.14 -5.81 4.96
CA VAL A 685 -13.66 -4.45 5.23
C VAL A 685 -12.78 -4.48 6.48
N PHE A 686 -11.76 -3.64 6.49
CA PHE A 686 -10.81 -3.44 7.58
C PHE A 686 -10.53 -1.94 7.70
N ASP A 687 -10.22 -1.49 8.91
CA ASP A 687 -9.75 -0.13 9.15
C ASP A 687 -8.23 -0.09 8.95
N LEU A 688 -7.81 0.44 7.79
CA LEU A 688 -6.39 0.53 7.43
C LEU A 688 -5.63 1.59 8.24
N GLU A 689 -6.34 2.57 8.79
CA GLU A 689 -5.79 3.65 9.59
C GLU A 689 -5.43 3.13 10.98
N SER A 690 -6.38 2.51 11.69
CA SER A 690 -6.11 1.84 12.97
C SER A 690 -5.02 0.76 12.89
N ILE A 691 -4.89 0.04 11.76
CA ILE A 691 -3.84 -0.97 11.54
C ILE A 691 -2.45 -0.32 11.44
N TRP A 692 -2.33 0.83 10.77
CA TRP A 692 -1.07 1.55 10.59
C TRP A 692 -0.65 2.33 11.84
N GLU A 693 -1.61 2.92 12.56
CA GLU A 693 -1.36 3.61 13.82
C GLU A 693 -0.91 2.63 14.93
N ALA A 694 -1.53 1.45 15.01
CA ALA A 694 -1.04 0.39 15.89
C ALA A 694 0.38 -0.08 15.53
N HIS A 695 0.73 -0.14 14.24
CA HIS A 695 2.08 -0.52 13.80
C HIS A 695 3.13 0.52 14.22
N THR A 696 2.91 1.79 13.88
CA THR A 696 3.82 2.89 14.20
C THR A 696 3.94 3.14 15.70
N GLN A 697 2.86 2.92 16.48
CA GLN A 697 2.93 2.91 17.95
C GLN A 697 3.91 1.84 18.47
N PHE A 698 3.88 0.61 17.96
CA PHE A 698 4.83 -0.42 18.38
C PHE A 698 6.27 -0.11 17.96
N GLU A 699 6.49 0.49 16.79
CA GLU A 699 7.83 0.85 16.32
C GLU A 699 8.47 2.02 17.07
N PHE A 700 7.72 3.11 17.31
CA PHE A 700 8.29 4.39 17.76
C PHE A 700 8.03 4.68 19.25
N GLU A 701 6.84 4.39 19.76
CA GLU A 701 6.48 4.64 21.17
C GLU A 701 6.84 3.45 22.07
N GLY A 702 6.33 2.26 21.74
CA GLY A 702 6.57 1.03 22.50
C GLY A 702 7.97 0.44 22.28
N ARG A 703 8.54 0.70 21.09
CA ARG A 703 9.82 0.14 20.61
C ARG A 703 9.92 -1.39 20.74
N ASP A 704 8.80 -2.08 20.50
CA ASP A 704 8.66 -3.53 20.69
C ASP A 704 8.69 -4.26 19.33
N VAL A 705 9.84 -4.88 19.04
CA VAL A 705 10.08 -5.62 17.80
C VAL A 705 9.10 -6.78 17.61
N ASP A 706 8.74 -7.50 18.67
CA ASP A 706 7.85 -8.67 18.56
C ASP A 706 6.39 -8.22 18.34
N ALA A 707 5.97 -7.13 18.98
CA ALA A 707 4.68 -6.50 18.73
C ALA A 707 4.58 -5.93 17.30
N THR A 708 5.56 -5.15 16.83
CA THR A 708 5.67 -4.66 15.44
C THR A 708 5.57 -5.82 14.45
N MET A 709 6.39 -6.87 14.62
CA MET A 709 6.36 -8.04 13.74
C MET A 709 5.02 -8.80 13.83
N SER A 710 4.27 -8.73 14.93
CA SER A 710 2.97 -9.41 15.06
C SER A 710 1.91 -8.84 14.11
N THR A 711 1.96 -7.54 13.77
CA THR A 711 1.01 -6.89 12.85
C THR A 711 1.33 -7.16 11.37
N MET A 712 2.47 -7.78 11.06
CA MET A 712 2.88 -8.11 9.70
C MET A 712 2.46 -9.51 9.24
N VAL A 713 2.39 -9.72 7.92
CA VAL A 713 2.10 -11.02 7.27
C VAL A 713 3.22 -12.07 7.45
N ALA A 714 3.08 -13.23 6.79
CA ALA A 714 4.05 -14.33 6.81
C ALA A 714 5.37 -13.99 6.09
N GLU A 715 5.32 -13.29 4.95
CA GLU A 715 6.48 -12.82 4.18
C GLU A 715 6.40 -11.30 3.91
N PRO A 716 6.64 -10.45 4.94
CA PRO A 716 6.60 -9.01 4.84
C PRO A 716 7.93 -8.43 4.32
N TYR A 717 7.93 -7.17 3.88
CA TYR A 717 9.19 -6.44 3.66
C TYR A 717 9.08 -4.93 3.85
N VAL A 718 10.16 -4.30 4.31
CA VAL A 718 10.32 -2.84 4.32
C VAL A 718 11.48 -2.49 3.42
N ASN A 719 11.30 -1.48 2.56
CA ASN A 719 12.35 -0.91 1.71
C ASN A 719 12.47 0.60 1.95
N HIS A 720 13.59 1.02 2.52
CA HIS A 720 14.01 2.41 2.56
C HIS A 720 14.71 2.76 1.24
N ILE A 721 13.96 3.37 0.32
CA ILE A 721 14.39 3.54 -1.07
C ILE A 721 15.68 4.36 -1.22
N PRO A 722 15.91 5.47 -0.48
CA PRO A 722 17.12 6.28 -0.65
C PRO A 722 18.42 5.66 -0.11
N THR A 723 18.34 4.68 0.81
CA THR A 723 19.52 4.02 1.42
C THR A 723 19.66 2.54 1.08
N LEU A 724 18.65 1.95 0.43
CA LEU A 724 18.55 0.50 0.15
C LEU A 724 18.61 -0.36 1.44
N THR A 725 18.20 0.20 2.58
CA THR A 725 18.08 -0.52 3.86
C THR A 725 16.66 -1.05 4.07
N GLY A 726 16.49 -1.93 5.07
CA GLY A 726 15.25 -2.64 5.33
C GLY A 726 15.47 -4.14 5.51
N GLY A 727 14.45 -4.94 5.23
CA GLY A 727 14.50 -6.39 5.35
C GLY A 727 13.37 -7.09 4.62
N ILE A 728 13.62 -8.30 4.12
CA ILE A 728 12.69 -9.10 3.32
C ILE A 728 12.47 -10.46 3.98
N GLY A 729 11.20 -10.79 4.25
CA GLY A 729 10.78 -11.96 5.01
C GLY A 729 11.03 -11.78 6.51
N ARG A 730 10.18 -12.40 7.35
CA ARG A 730 10.14 -12.11 8.80
C ARG A 730 11.51 -12.18 9.46
N LYS A 731 12.31 -13.21 9.16
CA LYS A 731 13.63 -13.41 9.78
C LYS A 731 14.62 -12.25 9.52
N ALA A 732 14.65 -11.70 8.31
CA ALA A 732 15.56 -10.60 8.00
C ALA A 732 15.02 -9.27 8.54
N LEU A 733 13.70 -9.06 8.46
CA LEU A 733 13.08 -7.83 8.93
C LEU A 733 13.10 -7.71 10.47
N THR A 734 12.82 -8.79 11.22
CA THR A 734 13.02 -8.83 12.67
C THR A 734 14.48 -8.54 13.06
N TRP A 735 15.45 -9.04 12.29
CA TRP A 735 16.87 -8.76 12.54
C TRP A 735 17.23 -7.29 12.28
N PHE A 736 16.67 -6.69 11.22
CA PHE A 736 16.84 -5.28 10.88
C PHE A 736 16.20 -4.37 11.95
N TYR A 737 14.93 -4.59 12.27
CA TYR A 737 14.22 -3.83 13.30
C TYR A 737 14.91 -3.87 14.66
N ALA A 738 15.35 -5.05 15.12
CA ALA A 738 16.01 -5.19 16.41
C ALA A 738 17.36 -4.46 16.51
N ARG A 739 18.07 -4.20 15.40
CA ARG A 739 19.47 -3.73 15.39
C ARG A 739 19.74 -2.39 14.72
N HIS A 740 18.94 -2.01 13.72
CA HIS A 740 19.26 -0.92 12.79
C HIS A 740 18.11 0.09 12.60
N PHE A 741 16.94 -0.14 13.20
CA PHE A 741 15.77 0.75 13.09
C PHE A 741 15.19 1.14 14.46
N ILE A 742 14.33 0.31 15.05
CA ILE A 742 13.52 0.62 16.25
C ILE A 742 14.37 1.20 17.40
N HIS A 743 15.43 0.49 17.79
CA HIS A 743 16.33 0.92 18.87
C HIS A 743 17.38 1.97 18.44
N SER A 744 17.51 2.23 17.15
CA SER A 744 18.47 3.19 16.58
C SER A 744 17.92 4.62 16.53
N ASN A 745 16.61 4.81 16.74
CA ASN A 745 15.99 6.12 16.68
C ASN A 745 16.34 7.01 17.89
N PRO A 746 16.71 8.29 17.68
CA PRO A 746 16.90 9.28 18.74
C PRO A 746 15.67 9.48 19.63
N ASP A 747 15.90 9.80 20.90
CA ASP A 747 14.81 10.17 21.82
C ASP A 747 14.31 11.61 21.59
N SER A 748 14.94 12.31 20.63
CA SER A 748 14.48 13.56 20.03
C SER A 748 13.62 13.35 18.77
N THR A 749 13.41 12.10 18.32
CA THR A 749 12.65 11.82 17.10
C THR A 749 11.19 12.25 17.22
N LYS A 750 10.68 12.92 16.19
CA LYS A 750 9.26 13.23 16.04
C LYS A 750 8.79 12.98 14.62
N MET A 751 7.49 12.73 14.49
CA MET A 751 6.79 12.59 13.21
C MET A 751 5.58 13.52 13.20
N GLU A 752 5.50 14.39 12.20
CA GLU A 752 4.42 15.37 12.02
C GLU A 752 3.67 14.99 10.73
N LEU A 753 2.49 14.36 10.85
CA LEU A 753 1.67 13.94 9.71
C LEU A 753 1.10 15.18 9.00
N VAL A 754 1.39 15.32 7.70
CA VAL A 754 0.93 16.44 6.86
C VAL A 754 -0.27 16.03 6.01
N SER A 755 -0.26 14.81 5.49
CA SER A 755 -1.30 14.28 4.58
C SER A 755 -1.35 12.76 4.69
N ARG A 756 -2.57 12.20 4.55
CA ARG A 756 -2.82 10.76 4.53
C ARG A 756 -3.83 10.44 3.43
N THR A 757 -3.50 9.48 2.58
CA THR A 757 -4.37 9.00 1.48
C THR A 757 -4.64 7.51 1.65
N LEU A 758 -5.91 7.15 1.85
CA LEU A 758 -6.35 5.76 1.98
C LEU A 758 -6.74 5.17 0.61
N GLY A 759 -6.10 4.07 0.24
CA GLY A 759 -6.51 3.20 -0.87
C GLY A 759 -7.31 1.99 -0.38
N PRO A 760 -7.66 1.04 -1.27
CA PRO A 760 -8.37 -0.18 -0.87
C PRO A 760 -7.46 -1.17 -0.11
N ASP A 761 -6.15 -1.13 -0.33
CA ASP A 761 -5.15 -2.07 0.15
C ASP A 761 -3.89 -1.37 0.71
N ARG A 762 -3.96 -0.05 0.94
CA ARG A 762 -2.79 0.77 1.27
C ARG A 762 -3.13 2.06 2.00
N VAL A 763 -2.18 2.53 2.78
CA VAL A 763 -2.09 3.90 3.32
C VAL A 763 -0.91 4.58 2.62
N VAL A 764 -1.05 5.86 2.28
CA VAL A 764 0.06 6.71 1.85
C VAL A 764 0.12 7.90 2.78
N ASP A 765 1.13 7.94 3.65
CA ASP A 765 1.37 9.02 4.59
C ASP A 765 2.48 9.92 4.07
N GLU A 766 2.19 11.22 3.99
CA GLU A 766 3.15 12.30 3.80
C GLU A 766 3.36 12.98 5.16
N PHE A 767 4.58 12.91 5.69
CA PHE A 767 4.90 13.43 7.02
C PHE A 767 6.27 14.09 7.05
N VAL A 768 6.53 14.88 8.08
CA VAL A 768 7.85 15.45 8.35
C VAL A 768 8.50 14.70 9.50
N PHE A 769 9.72 14.23 9.27
CA PHE A 769 10.53 13.53 10.26
C PHE A 769 11.57 14.49 10.85
N GLU A 770 11.59 14.64 12.18
CA GLU A 770 12.54 15.48 12.93
C GLU A 770 13.43 14.60 13.82
N PHE A 771 14.74 14.89 13.92
CA PHE A 771 15.62 14.29 14.91
C PHE A 771 16.92 15.09 15.12
N VAL A 772 17.60 14.87 16.26
CA VAL A 772 19.03 15.20 16.43
C VAL A 772 19.84 13.93 16.22
N HIS A 773 20.86 13.97 15.36
CA HIS A 773 21.73 12.84 15.05
C HIS A 773 22.75 12.59 16.19
N ASP A 774 22.27 12.08 17.33
CA ASP A 774 23.01 11.83 18.57
C ASP A 774 23.57 10.38 18.67
N ARG A 775 23.02 9.45 17.90
CA ARG A 775 23.38 8.02 17.82
C ARG A 775 23.45 7.56 16.35
N VAL A 776 24.04 6.40 16.12
CA VAL A 776 24.14 5.81 14.77
C VAL A 776 22.74 5.37 14.30
N MET A 777 22.31 5.87 13.15
CA MET A 777 21.01 5.58 12.55
C MET A 777 21.19 4.90 11.19
N ASP A 778 21.60 3.62 11.19
CA ASP A 778 22.01 2.91 9.96
C ASP A 778 20.95 2.92 8.85
N TRP A 779 19.67 3.02 9.20
CA TRP A 779 18.57 3.01 8.24
C TRP A 779 18.49 4.28 7.36
N ILE A 780 18.85 5.45 7.90
CA ILE A 780 18.84 6.75 7.19
C ILE A 780 20.26 7.24 6.86
N LEU A 781 21.24 6.90 7.69
CA LEU A 781 22.63 7.34 7.59
C LEU A 781 23.60 6.16 7.78
N PRO A 782 23.55 5.13 6.90
CA PRO A 782 24.35 3.92 7.01
C PRO A 782 25.85 4.20 7.14
N GLY A 783 26.44 3.75 8.24
CA GLY A 783 27.87 3.90 8.52
C GLY A 783 28.34 5.32 8.88
N ILE A 784 27.44 6.29 9.08
CA ILE A 784 27.81 7.64 9.52
C ILE A 784 27.78 7.73 11.05
N PRO A 785 28.85 8.22 11.71
CA PRO A 785 28.85 8.42 13.16
C PRO A 785 28.00 9.65 13.57
N PRO A 786 27.57 9.75 14.84
CA PRO A 786 26.77 10.88 15.33
C PRO A 786 27.40 12.24 15.00
N THR A 787 26.63 13.13 14.40
CA THR A 787 27.08 14.48 14.02
C THR A 787 26.59 15.57 14.97
N GLY A 788 25.65 15.26 15.87
CA GLY A 788 25.03 16.23 16.79
C GLY A 788 24.20 17.31 16.08
N LYS A 789 23.90 17.12 14.78
CA LYS A 789 23.11 18.04 13.97
C LYS A 789 21.63 17.74 14.09
N TYR A 790 20.82 18.80 14.09
CA TYR A 790 19.38 18.69 13.89
C TYR A 790 19.08 18.45 12.40
N VAL A 791 18.11 17.58 12.13
CA VAL A 791 17.61 17.24 10.81
C VAL A 791 16.09 17.31 10.85
N LYS A 792 15.48 18.02 9.90
CA LYS A 792 14.05 18.04 9.61
C LYS A 792 13.85 17.83 8.11
N VAL A 793 13.06 16.82 7.71
CA VAL A 793 13.03 16.32 6.32
C VAL A 793 11.65 15.75 5.94
N PRO A 794 11.15 16.00 4.71
CA PRO A 794 9.95 15.34 4.17
C PRO A 794 10.13 13.83 4.00
N PHE A 795 9.10 13.08 4.39
CA PHE A 795 8.98 11.64 4.23
C PHE A 795 7.66 11.30 3.52
N VAL A 796 7.70 10.25 2.70
CA VAL A 796 6.51 9.59 2.14
C VAL A 796 6.60 8.10 2.40
N ALA A 797 5.66 7.53 3.15
CA ALA A 797 5.53 6.10 3.37
C ALA A 797 4.33 5.55 2.58
N VAL A 798 4.59 4.62 1.66
CA VAL A 798 3.56 3.85 0.96
C VAL A 798 3.46 2.48 1.63
N VAL A 799 2.46 2.33 2.50
CA VAL A 799 2.23 1.16 3.34
C VAL A 799 1.14 0.31 2.71
N ASN A 800 1.44 -0.94 2.33
CA ASN A 800 0.50 -1.85 1.68
C ASN A 800 0.06 -2.94 2.68
N ILE A 801 -1.25 -3.06 2.90
CA ILE A 801 -1.90 -3.94 3.89
C ILE A 801 -2.68 -5.03 3.14
N ARG A 802 -2.62 -6.28 3.63
CA ARG A 802 -3.51 -7.39 3.23
C ARG A 802 -4.39 -7.73 4.44
N GLY A 803 -5.70 -7.61 4.27
CA GLY A 803 -6.65 -7.88 5.36
C GLY A 803 -6.37 -7.09 6.64
N ASP A 804 -5.96 -7.79 7.71
CA ASP A 804 -5.63 -7.24 9.03
C ASP A 804 -4.13 -6.99 9.27
N LYS A 805 -3.28 -7.13 8.25
CA LYS A 805 -1.81 -7.16 8.41
C LYS A 805 -1.02 -6.39 7.35
N LEU A 806 0.08 -5.76 7.76
CA LEU A 806 1.01 -5.12 6.84
C LEU A 806 1.73 -6.17 5.97
N TYR A 807 1.69 -5.97 4.66
CA TYR A 807 2.47 -6.73 3.68
C TYR A 807 3.81 -6.06 3.40
N HIS A 808 3.82 -4.78 2.99
CA HIS A 808 5.09 -4.11 2.72
C HIS A 808 5.04 -2.59 2.82
N GLU A 809 6.22 -1.99 2.92
CA GLU A 809 6.41 -0.56 2.99
C GLU A 809 7.48 -0.09 2.01
N HIS A 810 7.18 0.99 1.29
CA HIS A 810 8.15 1.75 0.50
C HIS A 810 8.26 3.16 1.08
N ILE A 811 9.41 3.49 1.67
CA ILE A 811 9.63 4.77 2.34
C ILE A 811 10.64 5.60 1.53
N TYR A 812 10.29 6.86 1.27
CA TYR A 812 11.01 7.81 0.43
C TYR A 812 11.28 9.11 1.20
N TRP A 813 12.45 9.71 0.97
CA TRP A 813 12.85 11.04 1.45
C TRP A 813 13.99 11.60 0.59
N ASP A 814 14.32 12.89 0.71
CA ASP A 814 15.50 13.47 0.05
C ASP A 814 16.78 13.26 0.87
N GLN A 815 17.54 12.22 0.52
CA GLN A 815 18.82 11.91 1.14
C GLN A 815 19.89 13.00 0.90
N ALA A 816 19.82 13.78 -0.18
CA ALA A 816 20.76 14.89 -0.38
C ALA A 816 20.48 16.00 0.64
N SER A 817 19.22 16.32 0.90
CA SER A 817 18.82 17.30 1.92
C SER A 817 19.12 16.83 3.35
N VAL A 818 19.13 15.52 3.63
CA VAL A 818 19.67 14.97 4.89
C VAL A 818 21.19 15.19 4.97
N LEU A 819 21.94 14.81 3.93
CA LEU A 819 23.40 14.92 3.89
C LEU A 819 23.92 16.37 3.97
N VAL A 820 23.17 17.35 3.45
CA VAL A 820 23.45 18.79 3.65
C VAL A 820 23.24 19.19 5.11
N GLN A 821 22.10 18.82 5.73
CA GLN A 821 21.78 19.18 7.11
C GLN A 821 22.80 18.65 8.12
N ILE A 822 23.32 17.43 7.91
CA ILE A 822 24.40 16.88 8.75
C ILE A 822 25.81 17.41 8.39
N GLY A 823 25.95 18.16 7.30
CA GLY A 823 27.20 18.80 6.88
C GLY A 823 28.18 17.90 6.12
N LEU A 824 27.72 16.82 5.49
CA LEU A 824 28.55 15.93 4.67
C LEU A 824 28.50 16.24 3.17
N LEU A 825 27.37 16.73 2.66
CA LEU A 825 27.25 17.25 1.29
C LEU A 825 27.38 18.78 1.34
N PRO A 826 28.41 19.39 0.72
CA PRO A 826 28.52 20.84 0.67
C PRO A 826 27.46 21.44 -0.27
N GLU A 827 26.92 22.61 0.08
CA GLU A 827 25.96 23.33 -0.77
C GLU A 827 26.52 23.74 -2.14
N LYS A 828 27.85 23.79 -2.30
CA LYS A 828 28.52 24.15 -3.54
C LYS A 828 29.55 23.09 -3.94
N LEU A 829 29.65 22.84 -5.24
CA LEU A 829 30.71 22.02 -5.84
C LEU A 829 31.29 22.73 -7.07
N ALA A 830 32.57 22.48 -7.36
CA ALA A 830 33.21 22.94 -8.58
C ALA A 830 32.60 22.23 -9.80
N PHE A 831 32.13 22.99 -10.79
CA PHE A 831 31.51 22.41 -11.99
C PHE A 831 32.58 21.88 -12.97
N PRO A 832 32.49 20.63 -13.44
CA PRO A 832 33.52 19.99 -14.26
C PRO A 832 33.96 20.82 -15.47
N GLY A 833 35.27 20.98 -15.64
CA GLY A 833 35.87 21.77 -16.73
C GLY A 833 35.88 23.29 -16.51
N THR A 834 35.40 23.78 -15.36
CA THR A 834 35.41 25.22 -15.03
C THR A 834 36.09 25.51 -13.70
N THR A 835 36.39 26.79 -13.46
CA THR A 835 36.83 27.31 -12.15
C THR A 835 35.66 27.69 -11.24
N ASN A 836 34.42 27.45 -11.65
CA ASN A 836 33.24 28.02 -11.01
C ASN A 836 32.61 27.03 -10.04
N GLU A 837 32.32 27.50 -8.83
CA GLU A 837 31.46 26.80 -7.87
C GLU A 837 29.99 27.02 -8.25
N ILE A 838 29.23 25.94 -8.40
CA ILE A 838 27.78 25.97 -8.60
C ILE A 838 27.10 25.48 -7.31
N ARG A 839 26.03 26.18 -6.88
CA ARG A 839 25.20 25.73 -5.76
C ARG A 839 24.37 24.53 -6.22
N LEU A 840 24.41 23.44 -5.45
CA LEU A 840 23.58 22.27 -5.71
C LEU A 840 22.09 22.61 -5.53
N PRO A 841 21.17 22.02 -6.31
CA PRO A 841 19.73 22.24 -6.20
C PRO A 841 19.13 21.44 -5.02
N VAL A 842 19.75 21.55 -3.84
CA VAL A 842 19.40 20.84 -2.62
C VAL A 842 18.98 21.89 -1.58
N ALA A 843 17.77 21.78 -1.06
CA ALA A 843 17.16 22.80 -0.21
C ALA A 843 17.26 22.49 1.31
N GLY A 844 17.70 21.29 1.70
CA GLY A 844 17.91 20.95 3.11
C GLY A 844 16.61 21.04 3.92
N ILE A 845 16.69 21.71 5.08
CA ILE A 845 15.54 21.91 5.97
C ILE A 845 14.38 22.68 5.31
N GLU A 846 14.66 23.52 4.31
CA GLU A 846 13.65 24.36 3.68
C GLU A 846 12.56 23.55 2.96
N GLN A 847 12.84 22.30 2.56
CA GLN A 847 11.85 21.41 1.96
C GLN A 847 10.73 21.07 2.94
N ALA A 848 11.08 20.76 4.19
CA ALA A 848 10.12 20.46 5.24
C ALA A 848 9.31 21.69 5.66
N GLU A 849 9.97 22.85 5.74
CA GLU A 849 9.29 24.12 6.03
C GLU A 849 8.29 24.49 4.92
N LYS A 850 8.63 24.22 3.65
CA LYS A 850 7.77 24.44 2.47
C LYS A 850 6.65 23.41 2.32
N MET A 851 6.84 22.20 2.83
CA MET A 851 5.82 21.15 2.92
C MET A 851 4.77 21.49 3.98
N ALA A 852 5.20 21.95 5.16
CA ALA A 852 4.32 22.27 6.28
C ALA A 852 3.53 23.60 6.09
N ASP A 853 4.14 24.65 5.53
CA ASP A 853 3.41 25.83 5.01
C ASP A 853 3.85 26.13 3.57
N PRO A 854 2.97 25.96 2.57
CA PRO A 854 3.24 26.33 1.18
C PRO A 854 3.68 27.78 0.94
N ARG A 855 3.56 28.68 1.93
CA ARG A 855 3.98 30.09 1.86
C ARG A 855 5.34 30.38 2.53
N SER A 856 5.90 29.46 3.31
CA SER A 856 7.10 29.70 4.13
C SER A 856 8.37 30.00 3.32
N LYS A 857 8.47 29.46 2.09
CA LYS A 857 9.58 29.67 1.15
C LYS A 857 9.09 30.14 -0.20
N GLN A 858 9.84 31.04 -0.83
CA GLN A 858 9.56 31.50 -2.19
C GLN A 858 9.76 30.34 -3.19
N SER A 859 8.73 30.05 -3.99
CA SER A 859 8.82 29.10 -5.09
C SER A 859 9.79 29.61 -6.17
N ASN A 860 10.40 28.70 -6.93
CA ASN A 860 11.30 28.99 -8.06
C ASN A 860 12.63 29.72 -7.71
N HIS A 861 12.94 29.98 -6.44
CA HIS A 861 14.16 30.72 -6.07
C HIS A 861 15.45 29.97 -6.49
N LEU A 862 15.47 28.63 -6.42
CA LEU A 862 16.59 27.81 -6.93
C LEU A 862 16.75 27.90 -8.46
N ILE A 863 15.67 28.14 -9.21
CA ILE A 863 15.72 28.34 -10.66
C ILE A 863 16.37 29.70 -10.96
N LYS A 864 15.96 30.77 -10.24
CA LYS A 864 16.59 32.09 -10.35
C LYS A 864 18.09 32.05 -9.98
N ALA A 865 18.46 31.28 -8.95
CA ALA A 865 19.86 31.09 -8.55
C ALA A 865 20.70 30.25 -9.54
N GLY A 866 20.07 29.50 -10.44
CA GLY A 866 20.72 28.71 -11.50
C GLY A 866 20.84 29.43 -12.84
N ALA A 867 20.26 30.63 -13.00
CA ALA A 867 20.39 31.41 -14.22
C ALA A 867 21.84 31.92 -14.37
N PRO A 868 22.55 31.61 -15.47
CA PRO A 868 23.87 32.16 -15.69
C PRO A 868 23.75 33.68 -15.87
N GLY A 869 24.46 34.44 -15.03
CA GLY A 869 24.60 35.88 -15.23
C GLY A 869 25.20 36.17 -16.61
N ARG A 870 24.79 37.30 -17.22
CA ARG A 870 25.25 37.73 -18.55
C ARG A 870 26.79 37.65 -18.65
N ILE A 871 27.29 36.86 -19.60
CA ILE A 871 28.70 36.77 -20.03
C ILE A 871 28.87 37.59 -21.31
#